data_AF-A0A6M1LBI0-F1
#
_entry.id   AF-A0A6M1LBI0-F1
#
_cell.length_a   1.000
_cell.length_b   1.000
_cell.length_c   1.000
_cell.angle_alpha   90.00
_cell.angle_beta   90.00
_cell.angle_gamma   90.00
#
_symmetry.space_group_name_H-M   'P 1'
#
loop_
_entity.id
_entity.type
_entity.pdbx_description
1 polymer ?
#
loop_
_entity_poly.entity_id
_entity_poly.type
_entity_poly.pdbx_seq_one_letter_code
_entity_poly.pdbx_strand_id
1 'polypeptide(L)'
;MPTQKLADGTVVDYDAAGRILRQQLPDGTVFDQFTADGRPTRGSIPGSGQVSISYASDGSSIWSYADGMQVFRDPDGDVVRQQTPDGAVFDRFTVDGRPTHGVLPDADGGAPQEVSISYGGDGNSTWSYADGSMVDRDVAGGVTRQVTSDGAVFDRFNGDGAPIHGTVGGQSVDIAYQADGGSVWSYGNGTTVTRDSGGAVVGEVTSDGAAFDAFVGEGRPTHGVIDGQSVGISYAVDGASSWSFADGSTVVRDAEGDVVRQTTADGAVFDAFAVDGRPTRGTIDGQQVDISYGGDGSSTYRFADGMTVERDAVGDVVRMATPEGVVFNRFNGDGAPTHGTVNGQSVDIAYQADGGSVWSYGDGTTVTRDFDGVVVRQETPDGAVFDVFDGEGRPTHGIVGGQEVGITYSGAGSSTWSYADGTVTVQNADGDPVRQTTADGAVFDRFDGQGQPTHGTVGGLSVDISYAADGASTWSYADGSTVARNAEGDVVRQTTADGAVFDAFTTDGRPTRGTIDGQQVDISYGGDGSSTYRFADGSMVERNAAGDLTRQGTADGAVFDRFTADGRPTHGTLPGAGGGAPQQVDISYGRDGSSTYRFADGTTVERDADGDVVRMTTSEGAVFDRFNGDGAPTHGTVNGQSVSIAYQPDGGSVWTFGDGTVVERDAGGVVVRQETPDGAVFDVFDGEGRPTHGVVGGQSVGIAYADDGSSIWTYDGDGTRVYRTPDGNVTKQVMADGTTYDRFDADGRPTHGMVPARDGQPAQEFSTVYAPDGSSTWKYGDGAVVQRNGAGDVVAMQSGGWTFNTFDDQGRPTAGKEDGTGTTVAVVYANDGSSVWTYNDGTIVTRDPDGDVATMQSNGWTYDEFDGQGRPIHGFDGNGNTVDIRYRSDGIIESRFGDGTVVGTDRDGRPVYQIVDGEYAEFAVEIPKLGEAIKTITRERDVIEGDLRLIRMWFEEMIGIVWVSPSGAKYQELARDINKLADDTKGLLDDAILAMQKSYDNYVGAEGTNTGNLTNTKN
;
A
#
# COMPACT_ATOMS: atom_id res chain seq x y z
N MET A 1 145.57 95.84 68.22
CA MET A 1 145.69 94.70 67.30
C MET A 1 146.00 95.25 65.92
N PRO A 2 146.94 94.70 65.15
CA PRO A 2 147.13 95.12 63.76
C PRO A 2 146.03 94.50 62.87
N THR A 3 145.26 95.37 62.19
CA THR A 3 144.32 94.99 61.11
C THR A 3 145.00 95.25 59.77
N GLN A 4 144.96 94.28 58.86
CA GLN A 4 145.47 94.40 57.49
C GLN A 4 144.30 94.34 56.51
N LYS A 5 144.24 95.30 55.60
CA LYS A 5 143.31 95.26 54.47
C LYS A 5 144.08 94.93 53.19
N LEU A 6 143.67 93.87 52.52
CA LEU A 6 144.23 93.40 51.25
C LEU A 6 143.59 94.15 50.06
N ALA A 7 144.26 94.11 48.91
CA ALA A 7 143.88 94.87 47.72
C ALA A 7 142.55 94.39 47.09
N ASP A 8 142.18 93.14 47.30
CA ASP A 8 140.90 92.54 46.87
C ASP A 8 139.70 93.02 47.72
N GLY A 9 139.95 93.79 48.79
CA GLY A 9 138.93 94.23 49.73
C GLY A 9 138.82 93.36 50.97
N THR A 10 139.55 92.24 51.03
CA THR A 10 139.60 91.34 52.19
C THR A 10 140.20 92.06 53.39
N VAL A 11 139.55 91.94 54.56
CA VAL A 11 140.01 92.53 55.82
C VAL A 11 140.42 91.40 56.77
N VAL A 12 141.67 91.42 57.26
CA VAL A 12 142.24 90.42 58.17
C VAL A 12 142.68 91.06 59.47
N ASP A 13 142.15 90.59 60.60
CA ASP A 13 142.55 91.02 61.94
C ASP A 13 143.53 89.99 62.54
N TYR A 14 144.64 90.44 63.13
CA TYR A 14 145.67 89.56 63.74
C TYR A 14 145.79 89.76 65.26
N ASP A 15 146.14 88.69 65.98
CA ASP A 15 146.52 88.73 67.39
C ASP A 15 147.94 89.31 67.58
N ALA A 16 148.35 89.53 68.83
CA ALA A 16 149.68 90.06 69.15
C ALA A 16 150.83 89.11 68.75
N ALA A 17 150.56 87.84 68.48
CA ALA A 17 151.51 86.84 68.00
C ALA A 17 151.51 86.69 66.46
N GLY A 18 150.70 87.49 65.74
CA GLY A 18 150.59 87.46 64.29
C GLY A 18 149.67 86.36 63.74
N ARG A 19 148.85 85.72 64.57
CA ARG A 19 147.85 84.73 64.13
C ARG A 19 146.55 85.42 63.72
N ILE A 20 145.87 84.88 62.71
CA ILE A 20 144.60 85.44 62.20
C ILE A 20 143.48 85.22 63.24
N LEU A 21 142.79 86.29 63.60
CA LEU A 21 141.61 86.29 64.46
C LEU A 21 140.31 86.38 63.66
N ARG A 22 140.31 87.11 62.54
CA ARG A 22 139.13 87.33 61.70
C ARG A 22 139.55 87.63 60.28
N GLN A 23 138.84 87.09 59.30
CA GLN A 23 138.98 87.42 57.87
C GLN A 23 137.60 87.71 57.30
N GLN A 24 137.40 88.89 56.71
CA GLN A 24 136.17 89.23 56.01
C GLN A 24 136.48 89.39 54.52
N LEU A 25 135.82 88.57 53.69
CA LEU A 25 135.90 88.61 52.23
C LEU A 25 134.97 89.70 51.65
N PRO A 26 135.18 90.11 50.39
CA PRO A 26 134.39 91.17 49.74
C PRO A 26 132.91 90.85 49.55
N ASP A 27 132.57 89.56 49.43
CA ASP A 27 131.20 89.06 49.31
C ASP A 27 130.40 89.16 50.63
N GLY A 28 131.04 89.60 51.72
CA GLY A 28 130.46 89.68 53.05
C GLY A 28 130.67 88.43 53.89
N THR A 29 131.33 87.40 53.37
CA THR A 29 131.71 86.20 54.11
C THR A 29 132.72 86.58 55.20
N VAL A 30 132.46 86.18 56.45
CA VAL A 30 133.33 86.46 57.59
C VAL A 30 133.76 85.16 58.23
N PHE A 31 135.05 84.86 58.22
CA PHE A 31 135.66 83.80 59.01
C PHE A 31 136.17 84.34 60.34
N ASP A 32 135.82 83.67 61.44
CA ASP A 32 136.11 84.11 62.82
C ASP A 32 136.89 83.07 63.64
N GLN A 33 137.24 81.93 63.04
CA GLN A 33 138.16 80.95 63.61
C GLN A 33 139.05 80.37 62.53
N PHE A 34 140.30 80.08 62.89
CA PHE A 34 141.34 79.60 61.98
C PHE A 34 142.18 78.50 62.61
N THR A 35 142.73 77.62 61.78
CA THR A 35 143.78 76.67 62.15
C THR A 35 145.09 77.41 62.49
N ALA A 36 146.05 76.70 63.09
CA ALA A 36 147.36 77.28 63.43
C ALA A 36 148.16 77.77 62.20
N ASP A 37 147.94 77.16 61.02
CA ASP A 37 148.49 77.57 59.73
C ASP A 37 147.66 78.65 59.01
N GLY A 38 146.56 79.12 59.61
CA GLY A 38 145.78 80.26 59.13
C GLY A 38 144.64 79.93 58.17
N ARG A 39 144.17 78.68 58.10
CA ARG A 39 142.99 78.29 57.29
C ARG A 39 141.69 78.48 58.08
N PRO A 40 140.61 79.02 57.48
CA PRO A 40 139.38 79.30 58.20
C PRO A 40 138.62 78.02 58.59
N THR A 41 138.30 77.84 59.88
CA THR A 41 137.53 76.68 60.38
C THR A 41 136.09 77.03 60.74
N ARG A 42 135.75 78.31 60.82
CA ARG A 42 134.39 78.78 61.10
C ARG A 42 134.16 80.16 60.49
N GLY A 43 132.97 80.37 59.98
CA GLY A 43 132.54 81.67 59.49
C GLY A 43 131.03 81.83 59.37
N SER A 44 130.65 82.94 58.76
CA SER A 44 129.28 83.30 58.40
C SER A 44 129.27 83.75 56.95
N ILE A 45 128.40 83.14 56.16
CA ILE A 45 128.21 83.46 54.74
C ILE A 45 126.85 84.16 54.59
N PRO A 46 126.77 85.31 53.89
CA PRO A 46 125.50 85.98 53.62
C PRO A 46 124.51 85.05 52.92
N GLY A 47 123.29 84.95 53.44
CA GLY A 47 122.23 84.08 52.91
C GLY A 47 122.27 82.62 53.40
N SER A 48 123.44 82.05 53.67
CA SER A 48 123.60 80.63 54.07
C SER A 48 123.86 80.42 55.57
N GLY A 49 124.03 81.50 56.34
CA GLY A 49 124.19 81.43 57.80
C GLY A 49 125.60 81.03 58.25
N GLN A 50 125.71 80.40 59.43
CA GLN A 50 127.00 79.95 59.96
C GLN A 50 127.51 78.74 59.16
N VAL A 51 128.81 78.74 58.89
CA VAL A 51 129.54 77.64 58.27
C VAL A 51 130.65 77.19 59.20
N SER A 52 130.80 75.88 59.36
CA SER A 52 131.98 75.28 59.98
C SER A 52 132.75 74.50 58.91
N ILE A 53 134.06 74.71 58.86
CA ILE A 53 134.95 74.09 57.88
C ILE A 53 135.94 73.19 58.62
N SER A 54 135.98 71.92 58.24
CA SER A 54 137.02 70.99 58.67
C SER A 54 137.95 70.68 57.50
N TYR A 55 139.24 70.49 57.78
CA TYR A 55 140.25 70.15 56.78
C TYR A 55 140.86 68.80 57.10
N ALA A 56 141.08 67.98 56.08
CA ALA A 56 141.87 66.76 56.21
C ALA A 56 143.36 67.03 55.93
N SER A 57 144.21 66.07 56.27
CA SER A 57 145.68 66.19 56.10
C SER A 57 146.13 66.31 54.65
N ASP A 58 145.31 65.91 53.68
CA ASP A 58 145.56 66.03 52.24
C ASP A 58 145.18 67.40 51.66
N GLY A 59 144.57 68.28 52.46
CA GLY A 59 144.13 69.61 52.06
C GLY A 59 142.65 69.71 51.66
N SER A 60 141.94 68.59 51.54
CA SER A 60 140.48 68.59 51.30
C SER A 60 139.71 69.23 52.45
N SER A 61 138.50 69.73 52.17
CA SER A 61 137.69 70.43 53.15
C SER A 61 136.22 70.04 53.15
N ILE A 62 135.58 70.04 54.32
CA ILE A 62 134.14 69.83 54.47
C ILE A 62 133.53 71.10 55.04
N TRP A 63 132.62 71.69 54.28
CA TRP A 63 131.86 72.87 54.65
C TRP A 63 130.49 72.42 55.13
N SER A 64 130.23 72.53 56.44
CA SER A 64 128.92 72.26 57.03
C SER A 64 128.17 73.56 57.28
N TYR A 65 126.99 73.69 56.70
CA TYR A 65 126.11 74.86 56.80
C TYR A 65 125.04 74.65 57.87
N ALA A 66 124.48 75.75 58.36
CA ALA A 66 123.52 75.74 59.47
C ALA A 66 122.18 75.04 59.14
N ASP A 67 121.82 74.96 57.87
CA ASP A 67 120.64 74.22 57.40
C ASP A 67 120.84 72.69 57.37
N GLY A 68 122.04 72.21 57.67
CA GLY A 68 122.41 70.80 57.62
C GLY A 68 123.07 70.39 56.30
N MET A 69 123.19 71.30 55.34
CA MET A 69 123.91 71.04 54.09
C MET A 69 125.40 70.83 54.36
N GLN A 70 125.99 69.84 53.68
CA GLN A 70 127.43 69.58 53.73
C GLN A 70 128.00 69.57 52.32
N VAL A 71 129.07 70.33 52.09
CA VAL A 71 129.79 70.39 50.81
C VAL A 71 131.22 69.93 51.03
N PHE A 72 131.60 68.85 50.36
CA PHE A 72 132.93 68.27 50.39
C PHE A 72 133.70 68.78 49.18
N ARG A 73 134.87 69.35 49.43
CA ARG A 73 135.77 69.89 48.42
C ARG A 73 137.10 69.15 48.45
N ASP A 74 137.65 68.89 47.28
CA ASP A 74 138.99 68.32 47.14
C ASP A 74 140.09 69.35 47.49
N PRO A 75 141.38 68.99 47.44
CA PRO A 75 142.47 69.92 47.72
C PRO A 75 142.57 71.11 46.77
N ASP A 76 142.02 71.02 45.54
CA ASP A 76 141.99 72.10 44.54
C ASP A 76 140.82 73.06 44.78
N GLY A 77 139.82 72.64 45.57
CA GLY A 77 138.67 73.43 45.99
C GLY A 77 137.38 73.07 45.23
N ASP A 78 137.45 72.10 44.32
CA ASP A 78 136.32 71.65 43.51
C ASP A 78 135.35 70.82 44.36
N VAL A 79 134.04 70.94 44.07
CA VAL A 79 133.00 70.21 44.80
C VAL A 79 132.98 68.76 44.32
N VAL A 80 133.28 67.83 45.22
CA VAL A 80 133.29 66.38 44.92
C VAL A 80 132.09 65.65 45.51
N ARG A 81 131.45 66.24 46.53
CA ARG A 81 130.22 65.69 47.12
C ARG A 81 129.42 66.80 47.77
N GLN A 82 128.10 66.73 47.66
CA GLN A 82 127.15 67.60 48.34
C GLN A 82 126.09 66.73 48.98
N GLN A 83 125.81 66.95 50.26
CA GLN A 83 124.70 66.34 50.98
C GLN A 83 123.74 67.43 51.41
N THR A 84 122.48 67.32 51.02
CA THR A 84 121.41 68.27 51.37
C THR A 84 120.71 67.84 52.66
N PRO A 85 119.97 68.76 53.31
CA PRO A 85 119.30 68.48 54.58
C PRO A 85 118.24 67.38 54.53
N ASP A 86 117.61 67.21 53.37
CA ASP A 86 116.61 66.17 53.09
C ASP A 86 117.22 64.78 52.89
N GLY A 87 118.55 64.67 52.89
CA GLY A 87 119.27 63.42 52.72
C GLY A 87 119.71 63.12 51.29
N ALA A 88 119.40 63.97 50.31
CA ALA A 88 119.94 63.81 48.95
C ALA A 88 121.46 64.00 48.93
N VAL A 89 122.13 63.13 48.17
CA VAL A 89 123.59 63.11 48.03
C VAL A 89 123.95 63.23 46.57
N PHE A 90 124.64 64.30 46.20
CA PHE A 90 125.21 64.49 44.87
C PHE A 90 126.71 64.21 44.91
N ASP A 91 127.23 63.47 43.94
CA ASP A 91 128.59 62.95 43.89
C ASP A 91 129.31 63.26 42.56
N ARG A 92 128.63 63.91 41.61
CA ARG A 92 129.24 64.45 40.39
C ARG A 92 128.70 65.84 40.12
N PHE A 93 129.58 66.72 39.66
CA PHE A 93 129.29 68.13 39.44
C PHE A 93 129.84 68.62 38.11
N THR A 94 129.24 69.68 37.58
CA THR A 94 129.82 70.51 36.51
C THR A 94 131.02 71.30 37.04
N VAL A 95 131.83 71.86 36.13
CA VAL A 95 132.98 72.72 36.48
C VAL A 95 132.55 73.92 37.33
N ASP A 96 131.32 74.42 37.16
CA ASP A 96 130.76 75.53 37.94
C ASP A 96 130.10 75.07 39.26
N GLY A 97 130.23 73.79 39.62
CA GLY A 97 129.75 73.24 40.89
C GLY A 97 128.26 72.84 40.94
N ARG A 98 127.57 72.73 39.80
CA ARG A 98 126.18 72.23 39.75
C ARG A 98 126.12 70.70 39.71
N PRO A 99 125.23 70.02 40.46
CA PRO A 99 125.17 68.56 40.52
C PRO A 99 124.67 67.93 39.21
N THR A 100 125.37 66.92 38.71
CA THR A 100 125.01 66.15 37.48
C THR A 100 124.63 64.70 37.77
N HIS A 101 124.91 64.22 38.98
CA HIS A 101 124.50 62.89 39.44
C HIS A 101 124.29 62.94 40.96
N GLY A 102 123.33 62.15 41.42
CA GLY A 102 123.11 61.95 42.84
C GLY A 102 122.20 60.79 43.15
N VAL A 103 121.97 60.61 44.45
CA VAL A 103 121.05 59.65 45.03
C VAL A 103 120.08 60.43 45.90
N LEU A 104 118.79 60.33 45.58
CA LEU A 104 117.72 60.96 46.33
C LEU A 104 117.13 59.93 47.32
N PRO A 105 116.85 60.32 48.57
CA PRO A 105 116.12 59.47 49.48
C PRO A 105 114.67 59.34 49.02
N ASP A 106 114.12 58.14 49.18
CA ASP A 106 112.71 57.90 48.97
C ASP A 106 111.91 58.54 50.13
N ALA A 107 110.91 59.35 49.78
CA ALA A 107 110.10 60.10 50.75
C ALA A 107 109.30 59.18 51.70
N ASP A 108 109.07 57.93 51.31
CA ASP A 108 108.29 56.91 52.04
C ASP A 108 109.18 55.83 52.67
N GLY A 109 110.51 56.02 52.68
CA GLY A 109 111.46 55.08 53.28
C GLY A 109 111.82 53.89 52.39
N GLY A 110 111.50 53.96 51.09
CA GLY A 110 111.92 53.01 50.07
C GLY A 110 113.42 53.07 49.73
N ALA A 111 113.81 52.33 48.68
CA ALA A 111 115.20 52.28 48.23
C ALA A 111 115.63 53.65 47.66
N PRO A 112 116.83 54.17 48.00
CA PRO A 112 117.32 55.42 47.45
C PRO A 112 117.35 55.38 45.91
N GLN A 113 116.89 56.45 45.26
CA GLN A 113 116.76 56.51 43.81
C GLN A 113 117.95 57.24 43.19
N GLU A 114 118.64 56.60 42.24
CA GLU A 114 119.68 57.26 41.45
C GLU A 114 119.05 58.26 40.47
N VAL A 115 119.66 59.44 40.39
CA VAL A 115 119.28 60.50 39.46
C VAL A 115 120.48 60.99 38.66
N SER A 116 120.29 61.12 37.36
CA SER A 116 121.20 61.84 36.47
C SER A 116 120.59 63.18 36.09
N ILE A 117 121.36 64.25 36.20
CA ILE A 117 120.91 65.62 35.92
C ILE A 117 121.74 66.17 34.76
N SER A 118 121.07 66.63 33.71
CA SER A 118 121.67 67.36 32.60
C SER A 118 121.12 68.77 32.57
N TYR A 119 121.97 69.74 32.19
CA TYR A 119 121.58 71.15 32.09
C TYR A 119 121.67 71.62 30.64
N GLY A 120 120.63 72.30 30.18
CA GLY A 120 120.60 73.00 28.89
C GLY A 120 121.42 74.29 28.92
N GLY A 121 121.77 74.82 27.74
CA GLY A 121 122.46 76.11 27.60
C GLY A 121 121.63 77.33 28.04
N ASP A 122 120.33 77.13 28.28
CA ASP A 122 119.36 78.08 28.83
C ASP A 122 119.22 78.00 30.36
N GLY A 123 119.89 77.04 31.00
CA GLY A 123 119.84 76.82 32.46
C GLY A 123 118.72 75.89 32.92
N ASN A 124 117.91 75.34 32.02
CA ASN A 124 116.91 74.32 32.34
C ASN A 124 117.61 73.00 32.69
N SER A 125 116.93 72.12 33.43
CA SER A 125 117.50 70.83 33.85
C SER A 125 116.58 69.65 33.57
N THR A 126 117.12 68.58 33.03
CA THR A 126 116.42 67.30 32.89
C THR A 126 116.95 66.32 33.92
N TRP A 127 116.05 65.80 34.74
CA TRP A 127 116.29 64.81 35.78
C TRP A 127 115.81 63.46 35.26
N SER A 128 116.73 62.51 35.12
CA SER A 128 116.44 61.15 34.66
C SER A 128 116.62 60.18 35.80
N TYR A 129 115.61 59.35 36.04
CA TYR A 129 115.55 58.41 37.16
C TYR A 129 115.72 56.97 36.68
N ALA A 130 116.18 56.09 37.58
CA ALA A 130 116.48 54.69 37.24
C ALA A 130 115.26 53.85 36.78
N ASP A 131 114.04 54.24 37.15
CA ASP A 131 112.79 53.59 36.73
C ASP A 131 112.34 53.97 35.31
N GLY A 132 113.14 54.78 34.61
CA GLY A 132 112.83 55.30 33.28
C GLY A 132 112.00 56.59 33.28
N SER A 133 111.58 57.07 34.46
CA SER A 133 110.89 58.36 34.57
C SER A 133 111.86 59.53 34.31
N MET A 134 111.31 60.63 33.82
CA MET A 134 112.06 61.85 33.51
C MET A 134 111.27 63.09 33.91
N VAL A 135 111.95 64.10 34.45
CA VAL A 135 111.37 65.38 34.82
C VAL A 135 112.21 66.51 34.25
N ASP A 136 111.62 67.31 33.36
CA ASP A 136 112.22 68.53 32.82
C ASP A 136 111.78 69.73 33.67
N ARG A 137 112.75 70.49 34.18
CA ARG A 137 112.53 71.66 35.01
C ARG A 137 113.07 72.93 34.36
N ASP A 138 112.36 74.03 34.54
CA ASP A 138 112.83 75.34 34.13
C ASP A 138 113.95 75.87 35.04
N VAL A 139 114.54 77.01 34.65
CA VAL A 139 115.60 77.68 35.43
C VAL A 139 115.18 78.10 36.85
N ALA A 140 113.87 78.23 37.12
CA ALA A 140 113.34 78.54 38.45
C ALA A 140 113.07 77.27 39.29
N GLY A 141 113.20 76.08 38.69
CA GLY A 141 112.98 74.78 39.31
C GLY A 141 111.57 74.23 39.15
N GLY A 142 110.69 74.92 38.41
CA GLY A 142 109.32 74.49 38.11
C GLY A 142 109.27 73.36 37.09
N VAL A 143 108.33 72.42 37.24
CA VAL A 143 108.18 71.27 36.34
C VAL A 143 107.50 71.71 35.03
N THR A 144 108.14 71.40 33.92
CA THR A 144 107.66 71.73 32.56
C THR A 144 107.25 70.50 31.76
N ARG A 145 107.83 69.34 32.08
CA ARG A 145 107.44 68.05 31.52
C ARG A 145 107.79 66.92 32.47
N GLN A 146 106.92 65.92 32.53
CA GLN A 146 107.13 64.68 33.28
C GLN A 146 106.81 63.50 32.38
N VAL A 147 107.70 62.51 32.36
CA VAL A 147 107.45 61.20 31.77
C VAL A 147 107.48 60.20 32.91
N THR A 148 106.39 59.46 33.11
CA THR A 148 106.29 58.39 34.11
C THR A 148 106.82 57.07 33.54
N SER A 149 107.12 56.11 34.41
CA SER A 149 107.67 54.81 34.03
C SER A 149 106.72 53.95 33.18
N ASP A 150 105.42 54.19 33.25
CA ASP A 150 104.38 53.57 32.41
C ASP A 150 104.20 54.26 31.04
N GLY A 151 105.01 55.29 30.76
CA GLY A 151 105.01 56.01 29.49
C GLY A 151 103.97 57.12 29.39
N ALA A 152 103.25 57.47 30.46
CA ALA A 152 102.45 58.69 30.45
C ALA A 152 103.36 59.93 30.38
N VAL A 153 102.93 60.93 29.62
CA VAL A 153 103.68 62.17 29.40
C VAL A 153 102.80 63.34 29.79
N PHE A 154 103.20 64.09 30.82
CA PHE A 154 102.54 65.32 31.23
C PHE A 154 103.37 66.53 30.80
N ASP A 155 102.71 67.52 30.23
CA ASP A 155 103.34 68.70 29.61
C ASP A 155 102.74 70.03 30.11
N ARG A 156 101.79 69.97 31.05
CA ARG A 156 101.24 71.13 31.75
C ARG A 156 100.99 70.79 33.21
N PHE A 157 101.39 71.70 34.09
CA PHE A 157 101.28 71.53 35.54
C PHE A 157 100.59 72.74 36.17
N ASN A 158 99.93 72.52 37.30
CA ASN A 158 99.40 73.61 38.13
C ASN A 158 100.52 74.28 38.97
N GLY A 159 100.17 75.29 39.77
CA GLY A 159 101.13 76.02 40.61
C GLY A 159 101.83 75.19 41.69
N ASP A 160 101.26 74.03 42.04
CA ASP A 160 101.82 73.07 42.99
C ASP A 160 102.67 71.98 42.32
N GLY A 161 102.79 72.01 40.98
CA GLY A 161 103.54 71.03 40.19
C GLY A 161 102.78 69.74 39.89
N ALA A 162 101.46 69.69 40.09
CA ALA A 162 100.63 68.54 39.72
C ALA A 162 100.20 68.61 38.24
N PRO A 163 100.18 67.49 37.50
CA PRO A 163 99.87 67.49 36.07
C PRO A 163 98.40 67.80 35.79
N ILE A 164 98.12 68.76 34.91
CA ILE A 164 96.77 69.15 34.50
C ILE A 164 96.46 68.84 33.03
N HIS A 165 97.48 68.46 32.25
CA HIS A 165 97.31 67.96 30.89
C HIS A 165 98.47 67.04 30.53
N GLY A 166 98.19 66.06 29.65
CA GLY A 166 99.19 65.15 29.16
C GLY A 166 98.66 64.16 28.13
N THR A 167 99.41 63.09 27.93
CA THR A 167 99.08 61.94 27.10
C THR A 167 99.26 60.66 27.91
N VAL A 168 98.21 59.86 28.01
CA VAL A 168 98.18 58.58 28.74
C VAL A 168 97.63 57.53 27.78
N GLY A 169 98.34 56.42 27.59
CA GLY A 169 97.93 55.37 26.64
C GLY A 169 97.80 55.86 25.18
N GLY A 170 98.52 56.92 24.80
CA GLY A 170 98.43 57.55 23.47
C GLY A 170 97.24 58.50 23.28
N GLN A 171 96.41 58.72 24.30
CA GLN A 171 95.30 59.66 24.27
C GLN A 171 95.63 60.93 25.05
N SER A 172 95.27 62.09 24.50
CA SER A 172 95.32 63.36 25.23
C SER A 172 94.34 63.33 26.40
N VAL A 173 94.78 63.82 27.56
CA VAL A 173 93.99 63.88 28.79
C VAL A 173 94.12 65.26 29.43
N ASP A 174 92.99 65.83 29.82
CA ASP A 174 92.91 66.98 30.72
C ASP A 174 92.55 66.50 32.13
N ILE A 175 93.28 66.98 33.15
CA ILE A 175 93.10 66.57 34.54
C ILE A 175 92.61 67.77 35.36
N ALA A 176 91.44 67.61 35.97
CA ALA A 176 90.87 68.55 36.91
C ALA A 176 90.92 67.98 38.33
N TYR A 177 91.63 68.67 39.23
CA TYR A 177 91.69 68.29 40.65
C TYR A 177 90.52 68.88 41.42
N GLN A 178 89.91 68.06 42.27
CA GLN A 178 88.80 68.44 43.14
C GLN A 178 89.31 68.89 44.51
N ALA A 179 88.47 69.64 45.24
CA ALA A 179 88.84 70.20 46.53
C ALA A 179 89.09 69.15 47.63
N ASP A 180 88.57 67.94 47.45
CA ASP A 180 88.76 66.78 48.34
C ASP A 180 90.04 65.97 48.04
N GLY A 181 90.83 66.39 47.05
CA GLY A 181 92.02 65.69 46.58
C GLY A 181 91.75 64.66 45.48
N GLY A 182 90.50 64.42 45.09
CA GLY A 182 90.15 63.60 43.93
C GLY A 182 90.51 64.26 42.60
N SER A 183 90.36 63.53 41.50
CA SER A 183 90.63 64.06 40.16
C SER A 183 89.66 63.51 39.11
N VAL A 184 89.38 64.33 38.09
CA VAL A 184 88.63 63.93 36.89
C VAL A 184 89.56 64.00 35.69
N TRP A 185 89.69 62.87 35.00
CA TRP A 185 90.54 62.68 33.84
C TRP A 185 89.63 62.63 32.61
N SER A 186 89.72 63.64 31.76
CA SER A 186 88.91 63.76 30.55
C SER A 186 89.76 63.40 29.34
N TYR A 187 89.49 62.26 28.71
CA TYR A 187 90.23 61.76 27.56
C TYR A 187 89.65 62.31 26.25
N GLY A 188 90.51 62.52 25.26
CA GLY A 188 90.12 63.11 23.96
C GLY A 188 89.10 62.30 23.14
N ASN A 189 88.84 61.02 23.48
CA ASN A 189 87.78 60.21 22.86
C ASN A 189 86.39 60.49 23.45
N GLY A 190 86.28 61.31 24.50
CA GLY A 190 85.03 61.59 25.22
C GLY A 190 84.87 60.77 26.50
N THR A 191 85.77 59.85 26.82
CA THR A 191 85.75 59.12 28.10
C THR A 191 86.14 60.04 29.26
N THR A 192 85.40 59.98 30.36
CA THR A 192 85.75 60.68 31.61
C THR A 192 85.91 59.68 32.75
N VAL A 193 87.05 59.72 33.45
CA VAL A 193 87.35 58.86 34.60
C VAL A 193 87.47 59.72 35.86
N THR A 194 86.69 59.41 36.88
CA THR A 194 86.74 60.06 38.20
C THR A 194 87.51 59.17 39.16
N ARG A 195 88.51 59.77 39.82
CA ARG A 195 89.34 59.13 40.83
C ARG A 195 89.16 59.81 42.18
N ASP A 196 89.15 59.02 43.24
CA ASP A 196 89.15 59.54 44.61
C ASP A 196 90.52 60.11 45.02
N SER A 197 90.63 60.60 46.26
CA SER A 197 91.87 61.17 46.79
C SER A 197 92.99 60.14 47.02
N GLY A 198 92.67 58.84 47.00
CA GLY A 198 93.65 57.74 46.98
C GLY A 198 94.07 57.32 45.57
N GLY A 199 93.47 57.90 44.53
CA GLY A 199 93.75 57.59 43.12
C GLY A 199 92.93 56.42 42.55
N ALA A 200 92.03 55.81 43.33
CA ALA A 200 91.19 54.71 42.90
C ALA A 200 90.05 55.21 41.99
N VAL A 201 89.70 54.44 40.97
CA VAL A 201 88.60 54.78 40.05
C VAL A 201 87.27 54.57 40.77
N VAL A 202 86.46 55.63 40.81
CA VAL A 202 85.13 55.63 41.45
C VAL A 202 84.02 55.99 40.47
N GLY A 203 84.36 56.34 39.23
CA GLY A 203 83.41 56.60 38.16
C GLY A 203 84.07 56.59 36.80
N GLU A 204 83.39 56.04 35.80
CA GLU A 204 83.81 56.11 34.40
C GLU A 204 82.57 56.33 33.53
N VAL A 205 82.66 57.28 32.61
CA VAL A 205 81.66 57.45 31.55
C VAL A 205 82.40 57.31 30.24
N THR A 206 82.04 56.31 29.45
CA THR A 206 82.64 56.04 28.14
C THR A 206 81.97 56.91 27.06
N SER A 207 82.62 56.99 25.89
CA SER A 207 82.16 57.84 24.79
C SER A 207 80.80 57.44 24.18
N ASP A 208 80.39 56.19 24.35
CA ASP A 208 79.08 55.66 23.94
C ASP A 208 77.98 55.88 24.98
N GLY A 209 78.31 56.51 26.12
CA GLY A 209 77.36 56.83 27.17
C GLY A 209 77.17 55.75 28.22
N ALA A 210 77.92 54.63 28.16
CA ALA A 210 77.95 53.71 29.29
C ALA A 210 78.57 54.41 30.52
N ALA A 211 77.93 54.24 31.67
CA ALA A 211 78.34 54.88 32.91
C ALA A 211 78.55 53.82 33.99
N PHE A 212 79.77 53.70 34.48
CA PHE A 212 80.17 52.75 35.52
C PHE A 212 80.44 53.48 36.83
N ASP A 213 79.92 52.94 37.93
CA ASP A 213 79.91 53.56 39.26
C ASP A 213 80.48 52.65 40.36
N ALA A 214 80.83 51.41 40.04
CA ALA A 214 81.53 50.49 40.93
C ALA A 214 82.67 49.77 40.22
N PHE A 215 83.81 49.65 40.89
CA PHE A 215 85.04 49.09 40.32
C PHE A 215 85.74 48.15 41.30
N VAL A 216 86.52 47.21 40.76
CA VAL A 216 87.42 46.33 41.53
C VAL A 216 88.84 46.36 40.97
N GLY A 217 89.83 46.12 41.83
CA GLY A 217 91.25 46.02 41.43
C GLY A 217 91.76 47.28 40.74
N GLU A 218 92.43 47.10 39.60
CA GLU A 218 93.03 48.13 38.73
C GLU A 218 92.00 49.02 37.98
N GLY A 219 90.79 49.18 38.51
CA GLY A 219 89.73 50.00 37.88
C GLY A 219 88.84 49.25 36.89
N ARG A 220 88.59 47.94 37.11
CA ARG A 220 87.64 47.18 36.28
C ARG A 220 86.20 47.40 36.76
N PRO A 221 85.25 47.75 35.88
CA PRO A 221 83.88 48.05 36.30
C PRO A 221 83.11 46.78 36.70
N THR A 222 82.37 46.82 37.82
CA THR A 222 81.51 45.72 38.30
C THR A 222 80.03 46.08 38.31
N HIS A 223 79.70 47.35 38.19
CA HIS A 223 78.34 47.84 38.05
C HIS A 223 78.31 49.10 37.19
N GLY A 224 77.21 49.28 36.47
CA GLY A 224 76.96 50.48 35.70
C GLY A 224 75.60 50.51 35.04
N VAL A 225 75.46 51.42 34.08
CA VAL A 225 74.29 51.61 33.24
C VAL A 225 74.74 51.68 31.79
N ILE A 226 74.13 50.85 30.95
CA ILE A 226 74.29 50.85 29.48
C ILE A 226 72.90 51.01 28.88
N ASP A 227 72.72 51.96 27.96
CA ASP A 227 71.44 52.24 27.28
C ASP A 227 70.24 52.41 28.24
N GLY A 228 70.49 52.95 29.43
CA GLY A 228 69.48 53.16 30.48
C GLY A 228 69.12 51.92 31.30
N GLN A 229 69.72 50.76 31.03
CA GLN A 229 69.57 49.54 31.82
C GLN A 229 70.74 49.36 32.80
N SER A 230 70.43 49.00 34.05
CA SER A 230 71.44 48.61 35.04
C SER A 230 72.09 47.29 34.64
N VAL A 231 73.42 47.24 34.74
CA VAL A 231 74.24 46.07 34.43
C VAL A 231 75.15 45.72 35.61
N GLY A 232 75.14 44.45 35.98
CA GLY A 232 76.14 43.87 36.88
C GLY A 232 77.20 43.12 36.07
N ILE A 233 78.47 43.31 36.42
CA ILE A 233 79.61 42.67 35.74
C ILE A 233 80.41 41.88 36.77
N SER A 234 80.68 40.62 36.44
CA SER A 234 81.53 39.74 37.23
C SER A 234 82.67 39.21 36.36
N TYR A 235 83.84 39.04 36.97
CA TYR A 235 85.04 38.57 36.27
C TYR A 235 85.47 37.22 36.83
N ALA A 236 85.75 36.29 35.92
CA ALA A 236 86.40 35.02 36.25
C ALA A 236 87.91 35.20 36.39
N VAL A 237 88.58 34.21 36.98
CA VAL A 237 90.03 34.21 37.23
C VAL A 237 90.84 34.25 35.94
N ASP A 238 90.30 33.71 34.86
CA ASP A 238 90.88 33.70 33.51
C ASP A 238 90.71 35.02 32.75
N GLY A 239 89.97 35.98 33.31
CA GLY A 239 89.71 37.28 32.68
C GLY A 239 88.38 37.37 31.93
N ALA A 240 87.64 36.25 31.76
CA ALA A 240 86.31 36.27 31.16
C ALA A 240 85.34 37.12 31.99
N SER A 241 84.39 37.78 31.33
CA SER A 241 83.42 38.66 31.99
C SER A 241 81.98 38.23 31.71
N SER A 242 81.16 38.20 32.75
CA SER A 242 79.73 37.93 32.67
C SER A 242 78.96 39.18 33.04
N TRP A 243 78.18 39.66 32.09
CA TRP A 243 77.36 40.87 32.14
C TRP A 243 75.91 40.43 32.32
N SER A 244 75.22 40.97 33.31
CA SER A 244 73.83 40.65 33.62
C SER A 244 73.00 41.92 33.66
N PHE A 245 71.98 41.99 32.80
CA PHE A 245 71.13 43.16 32.64
C PHE A 245 69.83 43.00 33.43
N ALA A 246 69.20 44.12 33.78
CA ALA A 246 67.98 44.13 34.59
C ALA A 246 66.76 43.45 33.93
N ASP A 247 66.74 43.29 32.60
CA ASP A 247 65.69 42.58 31.86
C ASP A 247 65.86 41.04 31.90
N GLY A 248 66.89 40.54 32.58
CA GLY A 248 67.22 39.13 32.69
C GLY A 248 68.15 38.62 31.59
N SER A 249 68.50 39.44 30.60
CA SER A 249 69.49 39.07 29.59
C SER A 249 70.90 39.00 30.20
N THR A 250 71.74 38.12 29.63
CA THR A 250 73.12 37.94 30.06
C THR A 250 74.04 37.82 28.85
N VAL A 251 75.24 38.40 28.96
CA VAL A 251 76.29 38.30 27.94
C VAL A 251 77.56 37.84 28.62
N VAL A 252 78.14 36.75 28.12
CA VAL A 252 79.44 36.24 28.56
C VAL A 252 80.46 36.53 27.47
N ARG A 253 81.54 37.17 27.86
CA ARG A 253 82.70 37.44 27.03
C ARG A 253 83.90 36.66 27.53
N ASP A 254 84.74 36.19 26.62
CA ASP A 254 86.02 35.57 26.98
C ASP A 254 87.05 36.62 27.44
N ALA A 255 88.30 36.18 27.65
CA ALA A 255 89.38 37.02 28.13
C ALA A 255 89.82 38.08 27.09
N GLU A 256 89.59 37.81 25.81
CA GLU A 256 89.86 38.70 24.68
C GLU A 256 88.72 39.74 24.49
N GLY A 257 87.55 39.48 25.06
CA GLY A 257 86.38 40.36 25.03
C GLY A 257 85.32 39.97 23.98
N ASP A 258 85.52 38.85 23.29
CA ASP A 258 84.61 38.31 22.29
C ASP A 258 83.39 37.68 22.97
N VAL A 259 82.21 37.85 22.38
CA VAL A 259 80.98 37.26 22.92
C VAL A 259 80.98 35.77 22.66
N VAL A 260 80.94 34.97 23.72
CA VAL A 260 80.92 33.50 23.65
C VAL A 260 79.56 32.92 24.05
N ARG A 261 78.73 33.70 24.75
CA ARG A 261 77.37 33.31 25.09
C ARG A 261 76.48 34.53 25.29
N GLN A 262 75.26 34.44 24.82
CA GLN A 262 74.22 35.43 25.08
C GLN A 262 72.93 34.70 25.45
N THR A 263 72.27 35.14 26.51
CA THR A 263 70.90 34.76 26.83
C THR A 263 70.05 36.02 26.72
N THR A 264 69.01 36.00 25.90
CA THR A 264 68.05 37.10 25.76
C THR A 264 66.97 37.03 26.85
N ALA A 265 66.21 38.11 27.02
CA ALA A 265 65.18 38.19 28.07
C ALA A 265 64.03 37.19 27.89
N ASP A 266 63.74 36.77 26.65
CA ASP A 266 62.76 35.73 26.30
C ASP A 266 63.30 34.29 26.48
N GLY A 267 64.55 34.13 26.90
CA GLY A 267 65.17 32.85 27.19
C GLY A 267 65.85 32.18 26.00
N ALA A 268 65.92 32.83 24.82
CA ALA A 268 66.78 32.33 23.75
C ALA A 268 68.27 32.40 24.16
N VAL A 269 69.02 31.37 23.78
CA VAL A 269 70.43 31.21 24.16
C VAL A 269 71.26 31.06 22.90
N PHE A 270 72.16 32.00 22.66
CA PHE A 270 73.13 31.94 21.56
C PHE A 270 74.51 31.57 22.09
N ASP A 271 75.16 30.64 21.41
CA ASP A 271 76.43 30.01 21.82
C ASP A 271 77.49 29.99 20.70
N ALA A 272 77.17 30.53 19.53
CA ALA A 272 78.15 30.84 18.49
C ALA A 272 77.86 32.19 17.85
N PHE A 273 78.91 32.95 17.60
CA PHE A 273 78.85 34.33 17.12
C PHE A 273 79.79 34.51 15.92
N ALA A 274 79.41 35.41 15.01
CA ALA A 274 80.30 35.94 14.00
C ALA A 274 81.31 36.91 14.63
N VAL A 275 82.34 37.29 13.86
CA VAL A 275 83.42 38.20 14.31
C VAL A 275 82.90 39.58 14.74
N ASP A 276 81.75 39.99 14.23
CA ASP A 276 81.08 41.25 14.61
C ASP A 276 80.16 41.12 15.83
N GLY A 277 80.14 39.97 16.49
CA GLY A 277 79.34 39.70 17.68
C GLY A 277 77.89 39.33 17.41
N ARG A 278 77.46 39.13 16.15
CA ARG A 278 76.10 38.67 15.84
C ARG A 278 75.96 37.16 16.04
N PRO A 279 74.85 36.67 16.62
CA PRO A 279 74.65 35.24 16.86
C PRO A 279 74.46 34.49 15.55
N THR A 280 75.20 33.40 15.35
CA THR A 280 75.10 32.49 14.18
C THR A 280 74.52 31.12 14.54
N ARG A 281 74.44 30.79 15.83
CA ARG A 281 73.82 29.57 16.34
C ARG A 281 73.29 29.79 17.75
N GLY A 282 72.20 29.10 18.06
CA GLY A 282 71.69 29.03 19.42
C GLY A 282 70.56 28.05 19.60
N THR A 283 69.79 28.28 20.65
CA THR A 283 68.57 27.56 21.01
C THR A 283 67.47 28.58 21.25
N ILE A 284 66.34 28.43 20.57
CA ILE A 284 65.12 29.22 20.78
C ILE A 284 64.02 28.20 21.11
N ASP A 285 63.27 28.41 22.19
CA ASP A 285 62.20 27.52 22.66
C ASP A 285 62.63 26.04 22.81
N GLY A 286 63.88 25.81 23.21
CA GLY A 286 64.46 24.46 23.37
C GLY A 286 64.90 23.79 22.07
N GLN A 287 64.75 24.45 20.92
CA GLN A 287 65.10 23.93 19.60
C GLN A 287 66.39 24.59 19.08
N GLN A 288 67.30 23.79 18.54
CA GLN A 288 68.55 24.30 17.96
C GLN A 288 68.25 25.07 16.67
N VAL A 289 68.89 26.23 16.53
CA VAL A 289 68.75 27.12 15.38
C VAL A 289 70.13 27.54 14.85
N ASP A 290 70.32 27.46 13.54
CA ASP A 290 71.44 28.09 12.83
C ASP A 290 70.93 29.39 12.18
N ILE A 291 71.71 30.46 12.29
CA ILE A 291 71.37 31.80 11.80
C ILE A 291 72.38 32.24 10.76
N SER A 292 71.87 32.73 9.63
CA SER A 292 72.67 33.33 8.57
C SER A 292 72.18 34.74 8.27
N TYR A 293 73.08 35.63 7.85
CA TYR A 293 72.78 37.03 7.57
C TYR A 293 73.05 37.36 6.11
N GLY A 294 72.11 38.06 5.48
CA GLY A 294 72.26 38.66 4.16
C GLY A 294 73.14 39.91 4.20
N GLY A 295 73.68 40.29 3.04
CA GLY A 295 74.49 41.51 2.89
C GLY A 295 73.70 42.82 3.08
N ASP A 296 72.38 42.75 3.09
CA ASP A 296 71.43 43.84 3.34
C ASP A 296 70.98 43.93 4.81
N GLY A 297 71.44 43.03 5.67
CA GLY A 297 71.03 42.95 7.08
C GLY A 297 69.87 42.00 7.35
N SER A 298 69.25 41.39 6.32
CA SER A 298 68.27 40.32 6.51
C SER A 298 68.87 39.12 7.24
N SER A 299 68.01 38.31 7.86
CA SER A 299 68.46 37.10 8.56
C SER A 299 67.57 35.89 8.25
N THR A 300 68.18 34.72 8.20
CA THR A 300 67.48 33.44 8.04
C THR A 300 67.82 32.53 9.19
N TYR A 301 66.79 32.15 9.93
CA TYR A 301 66.81 31.21 11.04
C TYR A 301 66.40 29.85 10.51
N ARG A 302 67.24 28.83 10.73
CA ARG A 302 66.99 27.46 10.32
C ARG A 302 66.95 26.57 11.55
N PHE A 303 65.77 26.08 11.86
CA PHE A 303 65.53 25.19 13.00
C PHE A 303 65.85 23.74 12.65
N ALA A 304 66.19 22.94 13.66
CA ALA A 304 66.61 21.55 13.48
C ALA A 304 65.52 20.63 12.88
N ASP A 305 64.24 20.96 13.04
CA ASP A 305 63.13 20.25 12.40
C ASP A 305 63.03 20.52 10.88
N GLY A 306 63.78 21.49 10.37
CA GLY A 306 63.76 21.92 8.97
C GLY A 306 62.91 23.16 8.71
N MET A 307 62.27 23.73 9.73
CA MET A 307 61.57 25.00 9.63
C MET A 307 62.56 26.14 9.35
N THR A 308 62.19 27.05 8.45
CA THR A 308 62.97 28.25 8.15
C THR A 308 62.14 29.51 8.36
N VAL A 309 62.72 30.50 9.05
CA VAL A 309 62.13 31.81 9.25
C VAL A 309 63.09 32.85 8.68
N GLU A 310 62.61 33.63 7.71
CA GLU A 310 63.35 34.76 7.13
C GLU A 310 62.79 36.06 7.70
N ARG A 311 63.71 36.91 8.12
CA ARG A 311 63.44 38.25 8.62
C ARG A 311 64.13 39.28 7.74
N ASP A 312 63.49 40.43 7.57
CA ASP A 312 64.11 41.55 6.88
C ASP A 312 65.19 42.24 7.73
N ALA A 313 65.75 43.33 7.22
CA ALA A 313 66.81 44.09 7.90
C ALA A 313 66.35 44.82 9.18
N VAL A 314 65.04 44.98 9.39
CA VAL A 314 64.45 45.60 10.60
C VAL A 314 64.11 44.52 11.64
N GLY A 315 64.01 43.25 11.21
CA GLY A 315 63.76 42.09 12.05
C GLY A 315 62.35 41.52 11.92
N ASP A 316 61.53 42.07 11.02
CA ASP A 316 60.16 41.62 10.77
C ASP A 316 60.16 40.31 9.99
N VAL A 317 59.27 39.38 10.35
CA VAL A 317 59.14 38.11 9.65
C VAL A 317 58.53 38.34 8.27
N VAL A 318 59.26 37.95 7.23
CA VAL A 318 58.82 38.09 5.82
C VAL A 318 58.48 36.76 5.19
N ARG A 319 59.03 35.65 5.71
CA ARG A 319 58.73 34.31 5.23
C ARG A 319 58.93 33.29 6.33
N MET A 320 58.03 32.32 6.38
CA MET A 320 58.12 31.13 7.21
C MET A 320 57.81 29.92 6.35
N ALA A 321 58.63 28.87 6.43
CA ALA A 321 58.38 27.62 5.72
C ALA A 321 58.62 26.43 6.63
N THR A 322 57.72 25.46 6.58
CA THR A 322 57.83 24.19 7.31
C THR A 322 58.37 23.08 6.39
N PRO A 323 58.87 21.97 6.95
CA PRO A 323 59.35 20.84 6.16
C PRO A 323 58.24 20.17 5.34
N GLU A 324 56.99 20.28 5.81
CA GLU A 324 55.80 19.68 5.18
C GLU A 324 55.25 20.51 4.01
N GLY A 325 55.94 21.58 3.62
CA GLY A 325 55.57 22.40 2.46
C GLY A 325 54.52 23.47 2.78
N VAL A 326 54.26 23.76 4.05
CA VAL A 326 53.51 24.96 4.44
C VAL A 326 54.43 26.16 4.35
N VAL A 327 53.99 27.21 3.66
CA VAL A 327 54.78 28.43 3.46
C VAL A 327 53.90 29.64 3.75
N PHE A 328 54.29 30.48 4.69
CA PHE A 328 53.67 31.78 4.95
C PHE A 328 54.55 32.90 4.42
N ASN A 329 53.93 33.88 3.78
CA ASN A 329 54.59 34.98 3.08
C ASN A 329 53.98 36.36 3.41
N ARG A 330 53.00 36.40 4.31
CA ARG A 330 52.48 37.64 4.89
C ARG A 330 52.18 37.42 6.35
N PHE A 331 52.52 38.43 7.16
CA PHE A 331 52.40 38.40 8.61
C PHE A 331 51.72 39.68 9.08
N ASN A 332 51.06 39.62 10.24
CA ASN A 332 50.58 40.83 10.92
C ASN A 332 51.71 41.49 11.73
N GLY A 333 51.42 42.60 12.42
CA GLY A 333 52.42 43.34 13.21
C GLY A 333 53.01 42.58 14.41
N ASP A 334 52.38 41.48 14.82
CA ASP A 334 52.86 40.59 15.90
C ASP A 334 53.68 39.40 15.34
N GLY A 335 53.87 39.34 14.02
CA GLY A 335 54.58 38.24 13.36
C GLY A 335 53.75 36.98 13.14
N ALA A 336 52.43 37.02 13.34
CA ALA A 336 51.54 35.89 13.08
C ALA A 336 51.17 35.80 11.58
N PRO A 337 51.16 34.60 10.97
CA PRO A 337 50.90 34.44 9.55
C PRO A 337 49.47 34.80 9.17
N THR A 338 49.30 35.64 8.13
CA THR A 338 47.98 36.06 7.61
C THR A 338 47.71 35.56 6.20
N HIS A 339 48.74 35.09 5.49
CA HIS A 339 48.61 34.52 4.16
C HIS A 339 49.74 33.53 3.88
N GLY A 340 49.43 32.50 3.10
CA GLY A 340 50.41 31.50 2.70
C GLY A 340 49.86 30.45 1.76
N THR A 341 50.57 29.33 1.69
CA THR A 341 50.18 28.13 0.97
C THR A 341 50.34 26.90 1.87
N VAL A 342 49.32 26.05 1.91
CA VAL A 342 49.30 24.77 2.61
C VAL A 342 49.02 23.69 1.57
N ASN A 343 49.89 22.67 1.45
CA ASN A 343 49.77 21.61 0.44
C ASN A 343 49.59 22.13 -1.01
N GLY A 344 50.20 23.27 -1.33
CA GLY A 344 50.10 23.91 -2.66
C GLY A 344 48.85 24.78 -2.87
N GLN A 345 47.93 24.83 -1.90
CA GLN A 345 46.72 25.65 -1.95
C GLN A 345 46.91 26.97 -1.20
N SER A 346 46.51 28.09 -1.80
CA SER A 346 46.54 29.40 -1.15
C SER A 346 45.60 29.42 0.05
N VAL A 347 46.04 30.05 1.15
CA VAL A 347 45.24 30.24 2.36
C VAL A 347 45.39 31.67 2.88
N ASP A 348 44.27 32.28 3.24
CA ASP A 348 44.20 33.52 4.01
C ASP A 348 43.80 33.19 5.45
N ILE A 349 44.44 33.84 6.43
CA ILE A 349 44.23 33.59 7.85
C ILE A 349 43.78 34.88 8.52
N ALA A 350 42.62 34.83 9.16
CA ALA A 350 42.08 35.90 9.98
C ALA A 350 42.05 35.47 11.45
N TYR A 351 42.68 36.26 12.33
CA TYR A 351 42.66 36.03 13.76
C TYR A 351 41.47 36.74 14.41
N GLN A 352 40.77 36.01 15.28
CA GLN A 352 39.61 36.51 16.01
C GLN A 352 40.03 37.10 17.37
N ALA A 353 39.16 37.93 17.96
CA ALA A 353 39.46 38.61 19.22
C ALA A 353 39.56 37.66 20.44
N ASP A 354 39.01 36.45 20.32
CA ASP A 354 39.08 35.39 21.33
C ASP A 354 40.37 34.54 21.24
N GLY A 355 41.27 34.86 20.30
CA GLY A 355 42.49 34.10 20.04
C GLY A 355 42.32 32.96 19.03
N GLY A 356 41.10 32.69 18.56
CA GLY A 356 40.85 31.74 17.48
C GLY A 356 41.30 32.25 16.11
N SER A 357 41.23 31.39 15.11
CA SER A 357 41.58 31.75 13.73
C SER A 357 40.63 31.14 12.70
N VAL A 358 40.42 31.86 11.59
CA VAL A 358 39.68 31.37 10.42
C VAL A 358 40.65 31.28 9.26
N TRP A 359 40.76 30.08 8.70
CA TRP A 359 41.60 29.76 7.56
C TRP A 359 40.70 29.62 6.34
N SER A 360 40.86 30.50 5.36
CA SER A 360 40.09 30.51 4.12
C SER A 360 40.98 30.03 2.99
N TYR A 361 40.65 28.87 2.43
CA TYR A 361 41.42 28.27 1.35
C TYR A 361 40.88 28.64 -0.03
N GLY A 362 41.75 28.61 -1.05
CA GLY A 362 41.42 29.06 -2.40
C GLY A 362 40.34 28.26 -3.15
N ASP A 363 39.98 27.06 -2.70
CA ASP A 363 38.86 26.27 -3.22
C ASP A 363 37.49 26.75 -2.70
N GLY A 364 37.47 27.62 -1.69
CA GLY A 364 36.27 28.08 -0.99
C GLY A 364 36.07 27.43 0.39
N THR A 365 36.92 26.47 0.78
CA THR A 365 36.87 25.84 2.10
C THR A 365 37.25 26.84 3.19
N THR A 366 36.48 26.90 4.27
CA THR A 366 36.83 27.67 5.47
C THR A 366 36.96 26.77 6.69
N VAL A 367 38.00 26.98 7.49
CA VAL A 367 38.26 26.20 8.71
C VAL A 367 38.41 27.16 9.88
N THR A 368 37.53 27.05 10.87
CA THR A 368 37.61 27.81 12.12
C THR A 368 38.31 26.95 13.18
N ARG A 369 39.31 27.55 13.81
CA ARG A 369 40.07 26.98 14.92
C ARG A 369 39.87 27.81 16.17
N ASP A 370 39.83 27.15 17.32
CA ASP A 370 39.81 27.83 18.62
C ASP A 370 41.21 28.33 19.01
N PHE A 371 41.34 28.85 20.24
CA PHE A 371 42.59 29.41 20.77
C PHE A 371 43.70 28.36 20.96
N ASP A 372 43.34 27.08 21.12
CA ASP A 372 44.28 25.95 21.20
C ASP A 372 44.70 25.44 19.80
N GLY A 373 44.08 25.99 18.74
CA GLY A 373 44.33 25.60 17.35
C GLY A 373 43.53 24.37 16.88
N VAL A 374 42.60 23.89 17.71
CA VAL A 374 41.72 22.74 17.42
C VAL A 374 40.64 23.18 16.43
N VAL A 375 40.35 22.33 15.44
CA VAL A 375 39.29 22.60 14.47
C VAL A 375 37.94 22.47 15.15
N VAL A 376 37.17 23.56 15.14
CA VAL A 376 35.81 23.61 15.72
C VAL A 376 34.73 23.76 14.67
N ARG A 377 35.09 24.17 13.45
CA ARG A 377 34.15 24.25 12.33
C ARG A 377 34.89 24.16 11.00
N GLN A 378 34.31 23.47 10.03
CA GLN A 378 34.77 23.46 8.65
C GLN A 378 33.58 23.63 7.72
N GLU A 379 33.70 24.51 6.73
CA GLU A 379 32.72 24.66 5.65
C GLU A 379 33.41 24.37 4.32
N THR A 380 32.84 23.50 3.51
CA THR A 380 33.37 23.14 2.18
C THR A 380 32.65 23.91 1.06
N PRO A 381 33.22 23.97 -0.16
CA PRO A 381 32.67 24.78 -1.25
C PRO A 381 31.28 24.32 -1.74
N ASP A 382 30.95 23.06 -1.53
CA ASP A 382 29.65 22.45 -1.82
C ASP A 382 28.58 22.75 -0.75
N GLY A 383 28.94 23.52 0.29
CA GLY A 383 28.05 23.93 1.36
C GLY A 383 27.93 22.93 2.51
N ALA A 384 28.73 21.86 2.54
CA ALA A 384 28.77 21.02 3.74
C ALA A 384 29.43 21.76 4.91
N VAL A 385 28.91 21.55 6.11
CA VAL A 385 29.35 22.21 7.34
C VAL A 385 29.59 21.14 8.40
N PHE A 386 30.82 21.02 8.88
CA PHE A 386 31.20 20.11 9.96
C PHE A 386 31.48 20.89 11.24
N ASP A 387 31.00 20.39 12.36
CA ASP A 387 31.01 21.07 13.66
C ASP A 387 31.53 20.20 14.81
N VAL A 388 31.77 18.91 14.57
CA VAL A 388 32.44 18.02 15.54
C VAL A 388 33.55 17.25 14.84
N PHE A 389 34.71 17.19 15.48
CA PHE A 389 35.92 16.58 14.94
C PHE A 389 36.50 15.56 15.94
N ASP A 390 37.19 14.55 15.42
CA ASP A 390 37.97 13.63 16.26
C ASP A 390 39.34 14.23 16.65
N GLY A 391 40.13 13.50 17.43
CA GLY A 391 41.46 13.94 17.87
C GLY A 391 42.50 14.08 16.76
N GLU A 392 42.21 13.62 15.54
CA GLU A 392 43.03 13.82 14.35
C GLU A 392 42.53 15.01 13.50
N GLY A 393 41.48 15.70 13.95
CA GLY A 393 40.86 16.81 13.23
C GLY A 393 40.00 16.38 12.05
N ARG A 394 39.55 15.11 12.00
CA ARG A 394 38.62 14.63 10.97
C ARG A 394 37.17 14.87 11.39
N PRO A 395 36.27 15.27 10.47
CA PRO A 395 34.89 15.54 10.80
C PRO A 395 34.13 14.26 11.20
N THR A 396 33.48 14.27 12.35
CA THR A 396 32.66 13.14 12.85
C THR A 396 31.16 13.46 12.86
N HIS A 397 30.81 14.73 12.66
CA HIS A 397 29.44 15.21 12.59
C HIS A 397 29.37 16.46 11.71
N GLY A 398 28.23 16.66 11.03
CA GLY A 398 27.96 17.87 10.30
C GLY A 398 26.64 17.85 9.54
N ILE A 399 26.52 18.76 8.58
CA ILE A 399 25.41 18.90 7.66
C ILE A 399 25.96 18.81 6.23
N VAL A 400 25.43 17.91 5.41
CA VAL A 400 25.80 17.72 4.00
C VAL A 400 24.52 17.69 3.18
N GLY A 401 24.44 18.50 2.12
CA GLY A 401 23.22 18.57 1.29
C GLY A 401 21.96 19.00 2.06
N GLY A 402 22.12 19.69 3.19
CA GLY A 402 21.03 20.07 4.09
C GLY A 402 20.57 18.98 5.08
N GLN A 403 21.20 17.81 5.09
CA GLN A 403 20.92 16.71 6.02
C GLN A 403 22.01 16.58 7.07
N GLU A 404 21.62 16.31 8.32
CA GLU A 404 22.54 15.95 9.40
C GLU A 404 23.20 14.60 9.11
N VAL A 405 24.50 14.51 9.35
CA VAL A 405 25.31 13.32 9.09
C VAL A 405 26.26 13.03 10.26
N GLY A 406 26.28 11.77 10.69
CA GLY A 406 27.31 11.23 11.57
C GLY A 406 28.36 10.46 10.78
N ILE A 407 29.64 10.68 11.05
CA ILE A 407 30.76 10.06 10.36
C ILE A 407 31.61 9.28 11.36
N THR A 408 31.90 8.03 11.01
CA THR A 408 32.84 7.19 11.77
C THR A 408 33.95 6.70 10.87
N TYR A 409 35.16 6.65 11.41
CA TYR A 409 36.34 6.20 10.67
C TYR A 409 36.82 4.86 11.22
N SER A 410 37.19 3.98 10.31
CA SER A 410 37.92 2.76 10.64
C SER A 410 39.42 3.06 10.77
N GLY A 411 40.15 2.24 11.53
CA GLY A 411 41.62 2.36 11.63
C GLY A 411 42.38 2.13 10.31
N ALA A 412 41.69 1.72 9.24
CA ALA A 412 42.24 1.56 7.89
C ALA A 412 41.94 2.74 6.96
N GLY A 413 41.30 3.82 7.45
CA GLY A 413 41.00 5.03 6.68
C GLY A 413 39.65 5.04 5.96
N SER A 414 38.92 3.92 5.92
CA SER A 414 37.53 3.90 5.41
C SER A 414 36.59 4.65 6.35
N SER A 415 35.63 5.39 5.79
CA SER A 415 34.62 6.16 6.53
C SER A 415 33.20 5.62 6.31
N THR A 416 32.38 5.61 7.36
CA THR A 416 30.94 5.33 7.30
C THR A 416 30.16 6.59 7.64
N TRP A 417 29.34 7.03 6.69
CA TRP A 417 28.49 8.21 6.76
C TRP A 417 27.05 7.77 7.00
N SER A 418 26.46 8.21 8.10
CA SER A 418 25.08 7.91 8.49
C SER A 418 24.23 9.17 8.41
N TYR A 419 23.35 9.24 7.42
CA TYR A 419 22.46 10.37 7.17
C TYR A 419 21.18 10.26 8.00
N ALA A 420 20.60 11.41 8.37
CA ALA A 420 19.38 11.47 9.18
C ALA A 420 18.14 10.80 8.55
N ASP A 421 18.11 10.64 7.22
CA ASP A 421 17.03 9.92 6.53
C ASP A 421 17.11 8.39 6.70
N GLY A 422 18.19 7.88 7.32
CA GLY A 422 18.45 6.46 7.50
C GLY A 422 19.40 5.87 6.46
N THR A 423 19.85 6.66 5.49
CA THR A 423 20.86 6.25 4.50
C THR A 423 22.22 6.09 5.16
N VAL A 424 22.93 5.01 4.86
CA VAL A 424 24.28 4.74 5.33
C VAL A 424 25.18 4.47 4.14
N THR A 425 26.24 5.27 3.99
CA THR A 425 27.24 5.11 2.93
C THR A 425 28.59 4.78 3.53
N VAL A 426 29.20 3.69 3.06
CA VAL A 426 30.57 3.30 3.39
C VAL A 426 31.45 3.68 2.22
N GLN A 427 32.50 4.45 2.50
CA GLN A 427 33.51 4.86 1.54
C GLN A 427 34.85 4.21 1.86
N ASN A 428 35.64 3.92 0.84
CA ASN A 428 37.04 3.48 1.02
C ASN A 428 37.93 4.66 1.51
N ALA A 429 39.24 4.41 1.64
CA ALA A 429 40.18 5.45 2.08
C ALA A 429 40.38 6.58 1.04
N ASP A 430 40.01 6.35 -0.22
CA ASP A 430 40.08 7.33 -1.30
C ASP A 430 38.80 8.20 -1.38
N GLY A 431 37.77 7.87 -0.59
CA GLY A 431 36.47 8.54 -0.58
C GLY A 431 35.43 7.95 -1.54
N ASP A 432 35.78 6.90 -2.29
CA ASP A 432 34.83 6.26 -3.20
C ASP A 432 33.78 5.43 -2.44
N PRO A 433 32.50 5.51 -2.79
CA PRO A 433 31.47 4.65 -2.20
C PRO A 433 31.73 3.18 -2.57
N VAL A 434 31.77 2.33 -1.54
CA VAL A 434 31.88 0.87 -1.70
C VAL A 434 30.62 0.15 -1.26
N ARG A 435 29.77 0.80 -0.47
CA ARG A 435 28.46 0.29 -0.09
C ARG A 435 27.53 1.45 0.27
N GLN A 436 26.28 1.38 -0.16
CA GLN A 436 25.23 2.30 0.26
C GLN A 436 24.00 1.50 0.65
N THR A 437 23.45 1.77 1.83
CA THR A 437 22.14 1.27 2.26
C THR A 437 21.22 2.47 2.35
N THR A 438 20.14 2.50 1.60
CA THR A 438 19.18 3.61 1.62
C THR A 438 18.11 3.38 2.68
N ALA A 439 17.33 4.42 2.99
CA ALA A 439 16.27 4.39 3.99
C ALA A 439 15.18 3.32 3.74
N ASP A 440 14.92 2.96 2.48
CA ASP A 440 13.93 1.95 2.10
C ASP A 440 14.47 0.50 2.19
N GLY A 441 15.74 0.35 2.57
CA GLY A 441 16.43 -0.93 2.70
C GLY A 441 17.12 -1.40 1.43
N ALA A 442 17.11 -0.65 0.32
CA ALA A 442 17.93 -0.97 -0.84
C ALA A 442 19.42 -0.88 -0.49
N VAL A 443 20.19 -1.88 -0.94
CA VAL A 443 21.64 -1.98 -0.69
C VAL A 443 22.38 -2.01 -2.03
N PHE A 444 23.20 -1.01 -2.29
CA PHE A 444 24.11 -0.95 -3.44
C PHE A 444 25.53 -1.31 -2.99
N ASP A 445 26.21 -2.14 -3.77
CA ASP A 445 27.52 -2.71 -3.44
C ASP A 445 28.54 -2.58 -4.59
N ARG A 446 28.15 -1.93 -5.70
CA ARG A 446 29.04 -1.54 -6.79
C ARG A 446 28.66 -0.17 -7.31
N PHE A 447 29.68 0.62 -7.61
CA PHE A 447 29.54 1.99 -8.08
C PHE A 447 30.44 2.21 -9.30
N ASP A 448 30.08 3.16 -10.15
CA ASP A 448 30.97 3.63 -11.22
C ASP A 448 31.97 4.69 -10.72
N GLY A 449 32.80 5.22 -11.63
CA GLY A 449 33.80 6.24 -11.30
C GLY A 449 33.22 7.62 -10.94
N GLN A 450 31.89 7.79 -11.00
CA GLN A 450 31.18 9.00 -10.57
C GLN A 450 30.47 8.77 -9.23
N GLY A 451 30.61 7.57 -8.64
CA GLY A 451 29.95 7.18 -7.40
C GLY A 451 28.48 6.83 -7.59
N GLN A 452 28.00 6.58 -8.82
CA GLN A 452 26.62 6.15 -9.06
C GLN A 452 26.48 4.64 -8.87
N PRO A 453 25.42 4.14 -8.23
CA PRO A 453 25.24 2.72 -7.99
C PRO A 453 24.97 1.97 -9.30
N THR A 454 25.77 0.96 -9.61
CA THR A 454 25.66 0.12 -10.82
C THR A 454 25.16 -1.30 -10.54
N HIS A 455 25.17 -1.73 -9.28
CA HIS A 455 24.61 -3.01 -8.86
C HIS A 455 24.18 -2.94 -7.39
N GLY A 456 23.15 -3.73 -7.05
CA GLY A 456 22.69 -3.84 -5.68
C GLY A 456 21.54 -4.83 -5.50
N THR A 457 20.81 -4.63 -4.41
CA THR A 457 19.59 -5.36 -4.05
C THR A 457 18.51 -4.36 -3.66
N VAL A 458 17.35 -4.42 -4.32
CA VAL A 458 16.20 -3.54 -4.09
C VAL A 458 14.96 -4.43 -3.92
N GLY A 459 14.21 -4.26 -2.83
CA GLY A 459 13.05 -5.12 -2.56
C GLY A 459 13.37 -6.62 -2.43
N GLY A 460 14.62 -6.97 -2.09
CA GLY A 460 15.10 -8.36 -2.01
C GLY A 460 15.56 -8.98 -3.34
N LEU A 461 15.45 -8.26 -4.45
CA LEU A 461 15.92 -8.70 -5.77
C LEU A 461 17.25 -8.04 -6.12
N SER A 462 18.17 -8.82 -6.69
CA SER A 462 19.40 -8.27 -7.28
C SER A 462 19.03 -7.42 -8.51
N VAL A 463 19.73 -6.28 -8.64
CA VAL A 463 19.52 -5.33 -9.73
C VAL A 463 20.87 -4.89 -10.31
N ASP A 464 20.97 -4.88 -11.63
CA ASP A 464 22.04 -4.22 -12.38
C ASP A 464 21.51 -2.90 -12.93
N ILE A 465 22.29 -1.83 -12.80
CA ILE A 465 21.93 -0.47 -13.21
C ILE A 465 22.95 0.02 -14.23
N SER A 466 22.43 0.52 -15.35
CA SER A 466 23.22 1.18 -16.38
C SER A 466 22.76 2.62 -16.55
N TYR A 467 23.71 3.53 -16.76
CA TYR A 467 23.46 4.95 -16.98
C TYR A 467 23.85 5.34 -18.40
N ALA A 468 23.00 6.14 -19.03
CA ALA A 468 23.30 6.82 -20.27
C ALA A 468 24.06 8.13 -19.99
N ALA A 469 24.68 8.71 -21.03
CA ALA A 469 25.48 9.92 -20.89
C ALA A 469 24.68 11.17 -20.47
N ASP A 470 23.36 11.15 -20.64
CA ASP A 470 22.44 12.20 -20.20
C ASP A 470 21.95 12.02 -18.76
N GLY A 471 22.34 10.95 -18.07
CA GLY A 471 21.90 10.62 -16.70
C GLY A 471 20.68 9.70 -16.64
N ALA A 472 20.05 9.37 -17.77
CA ALA A 472 18.97 8.38 -17.80
C ALA A 472 19.49 7.00 -17.34
N SER A 473 18.68 6.24 -16.60
CA SER A 473 19.09 4.94 -16.06
C SER A 473 18.16 3.81 -16.47
N THR A 474 18.73 2.62 -16.66
CA THR A 474 17.97 1.37 -16.86
C THR A 474 18.35 0.38 -15.78
N TRP A 475 17.34 -0.03 -15.01
CA TRP A 475 17.44 -0.96 -13.89
C TRP A 475 16.93 -2.32 -14.38
N SER A 476 17.75 -3.35 -14.28
CA SER A 476 17.43 -4.71 -14.71
C SER A 476 17.43 -5.63 -13.49
N TYR A 477 16.27 -6.14 -13.13
CA TYR A 477 16.09 -6.98 -11.94
C TYR A 477 16.24 -8.46 -12.29
N ALA A 478 16.68 -9.26 -11.32
CA ALA A 478 16.93 -10.68 -11.50
C ALA A 478 15.68 -11.52 -11.85
N ASP A 479 14.46 -11.00 -11.59
CA ASP A 479 13.20 -11.63 -11.99
C ASP A 479 12.85 -11.43 -13.47
N GLY A 480 13.68 -10.67 -14.21
CA GLY A 480 13.49 -10.32 -15.61
C GLY A 480 12.76 -8.99 -15.81
N SER A 481 12.30 -8.33 -14.75
CA SER A 481 11.71 -6.99 -14.87
C SER A 481 12.76 -5.93 -15.19
N THR A 482 12.36 -4.90 -15.93
CA THR A 482 13.23 -3.76 -16.27
C THR A 482 12.49 -2.45 -16.03
N VAL A 483 13.19 -1.45 -15.50
CA VAL A 483 12.66 -0.10 -15.29
C VAL A 483 13.62 0.90 -15.91
N ALA A 484 13.16 1.65 -16.89
CA ALA A 484 13.90 2.76 -17.48
C ALA A 484 13.40 4.09 -16.89
N ARG A 485 14.35 4.95 -16.53
CA ARG A 485 14.13 6.27 -15.96
C ARG A 485 14.81 7.34 -16.80
N ASN A 486 14.20 8.53 -16.89
CA ASN A 486 14.85 9.70 -17.50
C ASN A 486 15.95 10.26 -16.57
N ALA A 487 16.60 11.35 -17.01
CA ALA A 487 17.66 12.02 -16.24
C ALA A 487 17.17 12.64 -14.92
N GLU A 488 15.87 12.97 -14.86
CA GLU A 488 15.21 13.48 -13.65
C GLU A 488 14.84 12.37 -12.64
N GLY A 489 14.92 11.09 -13.05
CA GLY A 489 14.62 9.93 -12.22
C GLY A 489 13.18 9.38 -12.35
N ASP A 490 12.34 10.02 -13.17
CA ASP A 490 10.97 9.58 -13.47
C ASP A 490 10.96 8.29 -14.30
N VAL A 491 10.03 7.39 -14.00
CA VAL A 491 9.85 6.16 -14.77
C VAL A 491 9.25 6.49 -16.14
N VAL A 492 9.95 6.10 -17.20
CA VAL A 492 9.51 6.28 -18.60
C VAL A 492 9.10 4.98 -19.26
N ARG A 493 9.59 3.84 -18.75
CA ARG A 493 9.21 2.52 -19.23
C ARG A 493 9.40 1.49 -18.14
N GLN A 494 8.47 0.55 -18.04
CA GLN A 494 8.58 -0.61 -17.15
C GLN A 494 8.18 -1.85 -17.93
N THR A 495 8.98 -2.90 -17.82
CA THR A 495 8.62 -4.25 -18.25
C THR A 495 8.57 -5.14 -17.02
N THR A 496 7.45 -5.81 -16.77
CA THR A 496 7.29 -6.75 -15.66
C THR A 496 7.78 -8.15 -16.07
N ALA A 497 8.02 -9.01 -15.08
CA ALA A 497 8.54 -10.37 -15.32
C ALA A 497 7.61 -11.26 -16.16
N ASP A 498 6.30 -11.00 -16.13
CA ASP A 498 5.28 -11.68 -16.95
C ASP A 498 5.15 -11.10 -18.38
N GLY A 499 5.96 -10.09 -18.72
CA GLY A 499 6.02 -9.52 -20.05
C GLY A 499 5.07 -8.35 -20.30
N ALA A 500 4.31 -7.88 -19.30
CA ALA A 500 3.56 -6.63 -19.45
C ALA A 500 4.53 -5.44 -19.57
N VAL A 501 4.17 -4.48 -20.43
CA VAL A 501 5.00 -3.33 -20.74
C VAL A 501 4.20 -2.05 -20.54
N PHE A 502 4.65 -1.19 -19.63
CA PHE A 502 4.05 0.12 -19.37
C PHE A 502 4.95 1.24 -19.92
N ASP A 503 4.32 2.23 -20.54
CA ASP A 503 4.99 3.30 -21.28
C ASP A 503 4.45 4.71 -20.96
N ALA A 504 3.47 4.81 -20.07
CA ALA A 504 3.07 6.08 -19.46
C ALA A 504 2.82 5.88 -17.97
N PHE A 505 3.22 6.87 -17.17
CA PHE A 505 3.18 6.81 -15.72
C PHE A 505 2.62 8.11 -15.13
N THR A 506 2.06 8.02 -13.93
CA THR A 506 1.78 9.18 -13.08
C THR A 506 3.10 9.78 -12.55
N THR A 507 3.03 10.96 -11.95
CA THR A 507 4.19 11.63 -11.32
C THR A 507 4.78 10.84 -10.14
N ASP A 508 4.00 9.99 -9.49
CA ASP A 508 4.44 9.06 -8.44
C ASP A 508 4.89 7.69 -8.99
N GLY A 509 4.98 7.53 -10.31
CA GLY A 509 5.53 6.35 -10.97
C GLY A 509 4.57 5.18 -11.15
N ARG A 510 3.24 5.41 -11.04
CA ARG A 510 2.23 4.36 -11.28
C ARG A 510 1.87 4.27 -12.78
N PRO A 511 1.76 3.08 -13.37
CA PRO A 511 1.48 2.94 -14.79
C PRO A 511 0.05 3.39 -15.15
N THR A 512 -0.08 4.23 -16.18
CA THR A 512 -1.37 4.74 -16.70
C THR A 512 -1.69 4.23 -18.10
N ARG A 513 -0.69 3.70 -18.80
CA ARG A 513 -0.84 3.04 -20.10
C ARG A 513 0.20 1.94 -20.26
N GLY A 514 -0.20 0.89 -20.96
CA GLY A 514 0.73 -0.14 -21.39
C GLY A 514 0.12 -1.16 -22.33
N THR A 515 0.78 -2.31 -22.39
CA THR A 515 0.38 -3.50 -23.12
C THR A 515 0.47 -4.69 -22.16
N ILE A 516 -0.63 -5.43 -22.01
CA ILE A 516 -0.72 -6.68 -21.24
C ILE A 516 -1.18 -7.77 -22.22
N ASP A 517 -0.49 -8.90 -22.28
CA ASP A 517 -0.80 -10.00 -23.22
C ASP A 517 -0.94 -9.58 -24.69
N GLY A 518 -0.15 -8.57 -25.10
CA GLY A 518 -0.19 -8.01 -26.46
C GLY A 518 -1.34 -7.03 -26.74
N GLN A 519 -2.20 -6.76 -25.75
CA GLN A 519 -3.33 -5.84 -25.86
C GLN A 519 -3.06 -4.52 -25.14
N GLN A 520 -3.39 -3.41 -25.80
CA GLN A 520 -3.25 -2.08 -25.21
C GLN A 520 -4.26 -1.90 -24.06
N VAL A 521 -3.77 -1.33 -22.95
CA VAL A 521 -4.56 -1.03 -21.75
C VAL A 521 -4.31 0.41 -21.30
N ASP A 522 -5.39 1.11 -20.96
CA ASP A 522 -5.33 2.37 -20.22
C ASP A 522 -5.75 2.10 -18.76
N ILE A 523 -5.00 2.67 -17.81
CA ILE A 523 -5.17 2.47 -16.37
C ILE A 523 -5.44 3.81 -15.72
N SER A 524 -6.49 3.88 -14.91
CA SER A 524 -6.83 5.05 -14.09
C SER A 524 -6.93 4.67 -12.62
N TYR A 525 -6.48 5.54 -11.73
CA TYR A 525 -6.52 5.32 -10.29
C TYR A 525 -7.50 6.26 -9.60
N GLY A 526 -8.30 5.73 -8.68
CA GLY A 526 -9.13 6.50 -7.77
C GLY A 526 -8.31 7.10 -6.62
N GLY A 527 -8.81 8.17 -6.00
CA GLY A 527 -8.15 8.82 -4.87
C GLY A 527 -8.06 7.96 -3.60
N ASP A 528 -8.79 6.85 -3.55
CA ASP A 528 -8.76 5.83 -2.51
C ASP A 528 -7.73 4.71 -2.79
N GLY A 529 -7.04 4.75 -3.93
CA GLY A 529 -6.10 3.71 -4.37
C GLY A 529 -6.72 2.61 -5.24
N SER A 530 -8.03 2.66 -5.52
CA SER A 530 -8.67 1.78 -6.51
C SER A 530 -8.09 1.98 -7.92
N SER A 531 -8.25 0.99 -8.79
CA SER A 531 -7.74 1.05 -10.17
C SER A 531 -8.73 0.49 -11.17
N THR A 532 -8.87 1.15 -12.32
CA THR A 532 -9.66 0.69 -13.46
C THR A 532 -8.74 0.48 -14.66
N TYR A 533 -8.77 -0.73 -15.22
CA TYR A 533 -8.08 -1.14 -16.43
C TYR A 533 -9.11 -1.19 -17.54
N ARG A 534 -8.87 -0.51 -18.65
CA ARG A 534 -9.69 -0.59 -19.87
C ARG A 534 -8.85 -1.13 -21.01
N PHE A 535 -9.26 -2.26 -21.56
CA PHE A 535 -8.61 -2.91 -22.68
C PHE A 535 -9.23 -2.45 -24.00
N ALA A 536 -8.44 -2.52 -25.07
CA ALA A 536 -8.87 -2.07 -26.39
C ALA A 536 -10.05 -2.86 -27.00
N ASP A 537 -10.33 -4.08 -26.53
CA ASP A 537 -11.50 -4.88 -26.97
C ASP A 537 -12.81 -4.47 -26.29
N GLY A 538 -12.77 -3.48 -25.40
CA GLY A 538 -13.90 -3.01 -24.61
C GLY A 538 -14.07 -3.74 -23.27
N SER A 539 -13.27 -4.76 -22.97
CA SER A 539 -13.24 -5.35 -21.64
C SER A 539 -12.66 -4.36 -20.62
N MET A 540 -13.11 -4.49 -19.37
CA MET A 540 -12.66 -3.65 -18.28
C MET A 540 -12.55 -4.43 -16.98
N VAL A 541 -11.64 -3.99 -16.13
CA VAL A 541 -11.45 -4.56 -14.79
C VAL A 541 -11.34 -3.40 -13.80
N GLU A 542 -12.11 -3.46 -12.72
CA GLU A 542 -11.98 -2.56 -11.57
C GLU A 542 -11.49 -3.35 -10.37
N ARG A 543 -10.57 -2.74 -9.63
CA ARG A 543 -10.00 -3.29 -8.41
C ARG A 543 -10.10 -2.27 -7.28
N ASN A 544 -10.32 -2.75 -6.06
CA ASN A 544 -10.25 -1.93 -4.86
C ASN A 544 -8.80 -1.55 -4.52
N ALA A 545 -8.61 -0.77 -3.45
CA ALA A 545 -7.29 -0.36 -2.98
C ALA A 545 -6.37 -1.51 -2.50
N ALA A 546 -6.94 -2.66 -2.13
CA ALA A 546 -6.19 -3.86 -1.78
C ALA A 546 -5.76 -4.69 -3.01
N GLY A 547 -6.28 -4.34 -4.20
CA GLY A 547 -6.02 -5.04 -5.46
C GLY A 547 -7.05 -6.12 -5.80
N ASP A 548 -8.06 -6.33 -4.97
CA ASP A 548 -9.14 -7.31 -5.21
C ASP A 548 -10.06 -6.85 -6.33
N LEU A 549 -10.53 -7.79 -7.14
CA LEU A 549 -11.49 -7.55 -8.22
C LEU A 549 -12.85 -7.11 -7.65
N THR A 550 -13.35 -5.95 -8.08
CA THR A 550 -14.66 -5.42 -7.68
C THR A 550 -15.65 -5.36 -8.84
N ARG A 551 -15.17 -5.24 -10.07
CA ARG A 551 -15.98 -5.30 -11.27
C ARG A 551 -15.17 -5.85 -12.43
N GLN A 552 -15.81 -6.64 -13.28
CA GLN A 552 -15.25 -7.10 -14.54
C GLN A 552 -16.30 -6.98 -15.63
N GLY A 553 -15.96 -6.28 -16.70
CA GLY A 553 -16.75 -6.24 -17.94
C GLY A 553 -16.02 -7.02 -19.03
N THR A 554 -16.73 -7.89 -19.73
CA THR A 554 -16.22 -8.64 -20.89
C THR A 554 -16.61 -7.95 -22.20
N ALA A 555 -15.89 -8.25 -23.28
CA ALA A 555 -16.13 -7.62 -24.58
C ALA A 555 -17.52 -7.92 -25.18
N ASP A 556 -18.15 -9.04 -24.79
CA ASP A 556 -19.51 -9.43 -25.19
C ASP A 556 -20.61 -8.71 -24.38
N GLY A 557 -20.24 -7.87 -23.41
CA GLY A 557 -21.17 -7.06 -22.62
C GLY A 557 -21.62 -7.69 -21.29
N ALA A 558 -21.09 -8.87 -20.90
CA ALA A 558 -21.32 -9.36 -19.55
C ALA A 558 -20.57 -8.52 -18.51
N VAL A 559 -21.19 -8.31 -17.35
CA VAL A 559 -20.65 -7.51 -16.25
C VAL A 559 -20.80 -8.27 -14.94
N PHE A 560 -19.68 -8.57 -14.29
CA PHE A 560 -19.63 -9.20 -12.97
C PHE A 560 -19.24 -8.18 -11.90
N ASP A 561 -19.83 -8.29 -10.72
CA ASP A 561 -19.70 -7.31 -9.62
C ASP A 561 -19.50 -7.94 -8.24
N ARG A 562 -19.41 -9.28 -8.17
CA ARG A 562 -19.03 -10.02 -6.96
C ARG A 562 -18.15 -11.17 -7.35
N PHE A 563 -17.10 -11.41 -6.57
CA PHE A 563 -16.09 -12.42 -6.87
C PHE A 563 -15.74 -13.25 -5.64
N THR A 564 -15.22 -14.46 -5.86
CA THR A 564 -14.52 -15.24 -4.84
C THR A 564 -13.17 -14.60 -4.50
N ALA A 565 -12.53 -15.05 -3.41
CA ALA A 565 -11.21 -14.56 -3.01
C ALA A 565 -10.10 -14.82 -4.06
N ASP A 566 -10.25 -15.85 -4.90
CA ASP A 566 -9.39 -16.15 -6.04
C ASP A 566 -9.81 -15.45 -7.34
N GLY A 567 -10.82 -14.57 -7.30
CA GLY A 567 -11.20 -13.71 -8.42
C GLY A 567 -12.23 -14.30 -9.40
N ARG A 568 -12.90 -15.41 -9.07
CA ARG A 568 -13.95 -15.99 -9.93
C ARG A 568 -15.29 -15.27 -9.72
N PRO A 569 -16.06 -14.96 -10.77
CA PRO A 569 -17.32 -14.24 -10.63
C PRO A 569 -18.40 -15.07 -9.92
N THR A 570 -19.07 -14.51 -8.92
CA THR A 570 -20.16 -15.14 -8.15
C THR A 570 -21.50 -14.44 -8.34
N HIS A 571 -21.50 -13.25 -8.90
CA HIS A 571 -22.71 -12.55 -9.30
C HIS A 571 -22.40 -11.59 -10.46
N GLY A 572 -23.39 -11.39 -11.32
CA GLY A 572 -23.27 -10.45 -12.43
C GLY A 572 -24.55 -10.31 -13.23
N THR A 573 -24.41 -9.65 -14.37
CA THR A 573 -25.44 -9.46 -15.38
C THR A 573 -24.91 -9.93 -16.72
N LEU A 574 -25.62 -10.86 -17.35
CA LEU A 574 -25.32 -11.37 -18.68
C LEU A 574 -26.21 -10.65 -19.71
N PRO A 575 -25.71 -10.38 -20.92
CA PRO A 575 -26.53 -9.87 -22.01
C PRO A 575 -27.61 -10.90 -22.38
N GLY A 576 -28.84 -10.43 -22.67
CA GLY A 576 -29.93 -11.31 -23.05
C GLY A 576 -29.72 -11.93 -24.43
N ALA A 577 -29.99 -13.24 -24.56
CA ALA A 577 -29.90 -13.94 -25.85
C ALA A 577 -30.81 -13.28 -26.90
N GLY A 578 -30.29 -13.09 -28.13
CA GLY A 578 -31.06 -12.52 -29.25
C GLY A 578 -31.48 -11.05 -29.09
N GLY A 579 -30.84 -10.28 -28.20
CA GLY A 579 -31.22 -8.89 -27.92
C GLY A 579 -32.28 -8.72 -26.84
N GLY A 580 -32.55 -9.78 -26.06
CA GLY A 580 -33.41 -9.71 -24.88
C GLY A 580 -32.85 -8.85 -23.75
N ALA A 581 -33.67 -8.61 -22.72
CA ALA A 581 -33.25 -7.85 -21.54
C ALA A 581 -32.07 -8.54 -20.83
N PRO A 582 -31.10 -7.77 -20.26
CA PRO A 582 -30.02 -8.34 -19.47
C PRO A 582 -30.55 -9.11 -18.27
N GLN A 583 -29.92 -10.25 -17.96
CA GLN A 583 -30.35 -11.13 -16.86
C GLN A 583 -29.32 -11.13 -15.74
N GLN A 584 -29.80 -10.98 -14.50
CA GLN A 584 -28.96 -11.19 -13.32
C GLN A 584 -28.71 -12.67 -13.09
N VAL A 585 -27.49 -12.99 -12.67
CA VAL A 585 -27.07 -14.35 -12.39
C VAL A 585 -26.26 -14.39 -11.10
N ASP A 586 -26.56 -15.36 -10.24
CA ASP A 586 -25.67 -15.81 -9.17
C ASP A 586 -24.92 -17.06 -9.63
N ILE A 587 -23.63 -17.14 -9.35
CA ILE A 587 -22.75 -18.23 -9.77
C ILE A 587 -22.12 -18.86 -8.53
N SER A 588 -22.22 -20.17 -8.41
CA SER A 588 -21.52 -20.96 -7.42
C SER A 588 -20.56 -21.95 -8.09
N TYR A 589 -19.50 -22.33 -7.39
CA TYR A 589 -18.47 -23.23 -7.91
C TYR A 589 -18.31 -24.47 -7.04
N GLY A 590 -18.20 -25.63 -7.69
CA GLY A 590 -17.78 -26.89 -7.09
C GLY A 590 -16.27 -26.93 -6.84
N ARG A 591 -15.82 -27.85 -5.98
CA ARG A 591 -14.38 -28.06 -5.72
C ARG A 591 -13.62 -28.60 -6.94
N ASP A 592 -14.32 -29.23 -7.87
CA ASP A 592 -13.81 -29.79 -9.12
C ASP A 592 -13.71 -28.76 -10.25
N GLY A 593 -14.15 -27.52 -10.03
CA GLY A 593 -14.18 -26.47 -11.05
C GLY A 593 -15.52 -26.34 -11.79
N SER A 594 -16.48 -27.23 -11.54
CA SER A 594 -17.85 -27.08 -12.04
C SER A 594 -18.49 -25.79 -11.55
N SER A 595 -19.49 -25.28 -12.28
CA SER A 595 -20.20 -24.06 -11.90
C SER A 595 -21.71 -24.19 -12.07
N THR A 596 -22.46 -23.55 -11.18
CA THR A 596 -23.93 -23.47 -11.27
C THR A 596 -24.33 -22.01 -11.39
N TYR A 597 -24.97 -21.68 -12.51
CA TYR A 597 -25.52 -20.37 -12.82
C TYR A 597 -26.99 -20.40 -12.43
N ARG A 598 -27.42 -19.49 -11.56
CA ARG A 598 -28.80 -19.33 -11.14
C ARG A 598 -29.32 -17.99 -11.61
N PHE A 599 -30.27 -18.03 -12.53
CA PHE A 599 -30.91 -16.86 -13.10
C PHE A 599 -32.08 -16.42 -12.22
N ALA A 600 -32.43 -15.14 -12.32
CA ALA A 600 -33.48 -14.52 -11.50
C ALA A 600 -34.89 -15.12 -11.72
N ASP A 601 -35.15 -15.71 -12.89
CA ASP A 601 -36.41 -16.41 -13.21
C ASP A 601 -36.54 -17.77 -12.49
N GLY A 602 -35.48 -18.24 -11.84
CA GLY A 602 -35.40 -19.55 -11.18
C GLY A 602 -34.72 -20.62 -12.03
N THR A 603 -34.35 -20.32 -13.28
CA THR A 603 -33.59 -21.21 -14.14
C THR A 603 -32.20 -21.44 -13.54
N THR A 604 -31.74 -22.69 -13.54
CA THR A 604 -30.39 -23.08 -13.13
C THR A 604 -29.67 -23.82 -14.25
N VAL A 605 -28.45 -23.41 -14.57
CA VAL A 605 -27.57 -24.06 -15.55
C VAL A 605 -26.32 -24.55 -14.83
N GLU A 606 -26.09 -25.85 -14.86
CA GLU A 606 -24.87 -26.49 -14.34
C GLU A 606 -23.91 -26.73 -15.49
N ARG A 607 -22.65 -26.36 -15.27
CA ARG A 607 -21.54 -26.56 -16.17
C ARG A 607 -20.47 -27.39 -15.50
N ASP A 608 -19.80 -28.24 -16.26
CA ASP A 608 -18.64 -28.99 -15.77
C ASP A 608 -17.39 -28.09 -15.65
N ALA A 609 -16.26 -28.71 -15.33
CA ALA A 609 -14.98 -28.02 -15.14
C ALA A 609 -14.40 -27.45 -16.44
N ASP A 610 -14.79 -28.00 -17.59
CA ASP A 610 -14.38 -27.51 -18.92
C ASP A 610 -15.28 -26.36 -19.40
N GLY A 611 -16.43 -26.17 -18.75
CA GLY A 611 -17.38 -25.08 -18.99
C GLY A 611 -18.59 -25.49 -19.83
N ASP A 612 -18.68 -26.77 -20.21
CA ASP A 612 -19.77 -27.33 -21.00
C ASP A 612 -21.04 -27.46 -20.16
N VAL A 613 -22.20 -27.17 -20.75
CA VAL A 613 -23.48 -27.29 -20.06
C VAL A 613 -23.82 -28.78 -19.89
N VAL A 614 -23.95 -29.22 -18.64
CA VAL A 614 -24.28 -30.61 -18.30
C VAL A 614 -25.70 -30.79 -17.78
N ARG A 615 -26.30 -29.73 -17.26
CA ARG A 615 -27.69 -29.76 -16.79
C ARG A 615 -28.32 -28.38 -16.86
N MET A 616 -29.59 -28.32 -17.22
CA MET A 616 -30.40 -27.10 -17.14
C MET A 616 -31.74 -27.45 -16.50
N THR A 617 -32.14 -26.71 -15.48
CA THR A 617 -33.49 -26.77 -14.92
C THR A 617 -34.14 -25.42 -15.14
N THR A 618 -35.24 -25.40 -15.90
CA THR A 618 -36.01 -24.19 -16.17
C THR A 618 -36.86 -23.80 -14.97
N SER A 619 -37.31 -22.55 -14.94
CA SER A 619 -38.27 -22.04 -13.95
C SER A 619 -39.59 -22.84 -13.90
N GLU A 620 -39.98 -23.47 -15.02
CA GLU A 620 -41.20 -24.28 -15.16
C GLU A 620 -40.99 -25.75 -14.74
N GLY A 621 -39.78 -26.12 -14.31
CA GLY A 621 -39.46 -27.47 -13.83
C GLY A 621 -39.05 -28.47 -14.90
N ALA A 622 -38.93 -28.06 -16.18
CA ALA A 622 -38.29 -28.88 -17.20
C ALA A 622 -36.80 -29.01 -16.90
N VAL A 623 -36.27 -30.24 -17.02
CA VAL A 623 -34.87 -30.59 -16.73
C VAL A 623 -34.23 -31.16 -17.99
N PHE A 624 -33.20 -30.51 -18.51
CA PHE A 624 -32.39 -31.01 -19.62
C PHE A 624 -31.04 -31.53 -19.12
N ASP A 625 -30.60 -32.65 -19.70
CA ASP A 625 -29.43 -33.40 -19.24
C ASP A 625 -28.42 -33.73 -20.37
N ARG A 626 -28.75 -33.39 -21.62
CA ARG A 626 -27.82 -33.45 -22.75
C ARG A 626 -27.97 -32.24 -23.64
N PHE A 627 -26.85 -31.74 -24.13
CA PHE A 627 -26.76 -30.50 -24.90
C PHE A 627 -25.92 -30.73 -26.17
N ASN A 628 -26.09 -29.89 -27.19
CA ASN A 628 -25.20 -29.86 -28.35
C ASN A 628 -23.97 -28.97 -28.07
N GLY A 629 -23.04 -28.88 -29.03
CA GLY A 629 -21.81 -28.08 -28.89
C GLY A 629 -22.03 -26.57 -28.71
N ASP A 630 -23.23 -26.07 -29.02
CA ASP A 630 -23.63 -24.67 -28.79
C ASP A 630 -24.35 -24.47 -27.44
N GLY A 631 -24.47 -25.53 -26.63
CA GLY A 631 -25.14 -25.51 -25.33
C GLY A 631 -26.66 -25.56 -25.39
N ALA A 632 -27.27 -25.88 -26.53
CA ALA A 632 -28.72 -26.03 -26.67
C ALA A 632 -29.18 -27.44 -26.24
N PRO A 633 -30.30 -27.58 -25.50
CA PRO A 633 -30.75 -28.86 -24.96
C PRO A 633 -31.22 -29.81 -26.06
N THR A 634 -30.74 -31.05 -26.04
CA THR A 634 -31.13 -32.13 -26.97
C THR A 634 -31.93 -33.23 -26.30
N HIS A 635 -31.85 -33.38 -24.99
CA HIS A 635 -32.64 -34.35 -24.23
C HIS A 635 -32.97 -33.82 -22.84
N GLY A 636 -34.07 -34.32 -22.27
CA GLY A 636 -34.46 -34.00 -20.91
C GLY A 636 -35.75 -34.66 -20.48
N THR A 637 -36.37 -34.06 -19.47
CA THR A 637 -37.66 -34.41 -18.92
C THR A 637 -38.52 -33.15 -18.79
N VAL A 638 -39.72 -33.18 -19.37
CA VAL A 638 -40.71 -32.10 -19.31
C VAL A 638 -41.99 -32.70 -18.76
N ASN A 639 -42.57 -32.12 -17.70
CA ASN A 639 -43.78 -32.63 -17.04
C ASN A 639 -43.70 -34.13 -16.66
N GLY A 640 -42.51 -34.62 -16.32
CA GLY A 640 -42.27 -36.03 -15.95
C GLY A 640 -42.10 -37.00 -17.12
N GLN A 641 -42.21 -36.54 -18.36
CA GLN A 641 -41.97 -37.34 -19.57
C GLN A 641 -40.58 -37.05 -20.16
N SER A 642 -39.87 -38.10 -20.58
CA SER A 642 -38.62 -37.95 -21.31
C SER A 642 -38.87 -37.29 -22.66
N VAL A 643 -38.01 -36.36 -23.06
CA VAL A 643 -38.05 -35.69 -24.35
C VAL A 643 -36.70 -35.75 -25.06
N SER A 644 -36.73 -35.88 -26.38
CA SER A 644 -35.58 -35.65 -27.26
C SER A 644 -35.89 -34.50 -28.22
N ILE A 645 -34.90 -33.65 -28.47
CA ILE A 645 -35.02 -32.42 -29.23
C ILE A 645 -34.00 -32.44 -30.37
N ALA A 646 -34.48 -32.27 -31.59
CA ALA A 646 -33.66 -32.06 -32.77
C ALA A 646 -33.86 -30.63 -33.29
N TYR A 647 -32.77 -29.91 -33.52
CA TYR A 647 -32.81 -28.57 -34.09
C TYR A 647 -32.69 -28.61 -35.61
N GLN A 648 -33.50 -27.80 -36.28
CA GLN A 648 -33.50 -27.65 -37.72
C GLN A 648 -32.59 -26.47 -38.14
N PRO A 649 -32.06 -26.45 -39.38
CA PRO A 649 -31.14 -25.40 -39.85
C PRO A 649 -31.73 -23.98 -39.84
N ASP A 650 -33.04 -23.85 -39.85
CA ASP A 650 -33.78 -22.58 -39.81
C ASP A 650 -33.97 -22.04 -38.38
N GLY A 651 -33.51 -22.76 -37.36
CA GLY A 651 -33.69 -22.44 -35.94
C GLY A 651 -34.93 -23.08 -35.31
N GLY A 652 -35.77 -23.78 -36.08
CA GLY A 652 -36.89 -24.56 -35.55
C GLY A 652 -36.44 -25.79 -34.74
N SER A 653 -37.36 -26.41 -34.02
CA SER A 653 -37.07 -27.60 -33.21
C SER A 653 -38.18 -28.64 -33.25
N VAL A 654 -37.79 -29.91 -33.20
CA VAL A 654 -38.72 -31.06 -33.13
C VAL A 654 -38.53 -31.75 -31.80
N TRP A 655 -39.59 -31.80 -31.00
CA TRP A 655 -39.63 -32.36 -29.65
C TRP A 655 -40.38 -33.69 -29.71
N THR A 656 -39.71 -34.78 -29.40
CA THR A 656 -40.30 -36.12 -29.35
C THR A 656 -40.39 -36.59 -27.90
N PHE A 657 -41.61 -36.73 -27.40
CA PHE A 657 -41.93 -37.17 -26.05
C PHE A 657 -41.97 -38.71 -25.96
N GLY A 658 -41.68 -39.25 -24.77
CA GLY A 658 -41.57 -40.69 -24.55
C GLY A 658 -42.87 -41.48 -24.73
N ASP A 659 -44.03 -40.81 -24.75
CA ASP A 659 -45.31 -41.43 -25.08
C ASP A 659 -45.53 -41.61 -26.60
N GLY A 660 -44.66 -41.03 -27.43
CA GLY A 660 -44.75 -41.02 -28.90
C GLY A 660 -45.26 -39.70 -29.47
N THR A 661 -45.61 -38.72 -28.63
CA THR A 661 -46.04 -37.39 -29.10
C THR A 661 -44.88 -36.65 -29.74
N VAL A 662 -45.08 -36.09 -30.93
CA VAL A 662 -44.11 -35.25 -31.64
C VAL A 662 -44.65 -33.83 -31.75
N VAL A 663 -43.88 -32.84 -31.33
CA VAL A 663 -44.22 -31.42 -31.39
C VAL A 663 -43.16 -30.68 -32.19
N GLU A 664 -43.56 -30.05 -33.28
CA GLU A 664 -42.69 -29.21 -34.09
C GLU A 664 -42.91 -27.74 -33.71
N ARG A 665 -41.81 -27.01 -33.56
CA ARG A 665 -41.77 -25.59 -33.24
C ARG A 665 -40.97 -24.83 -34.29
N ASP A 666 -41.41 -23.62 -34.61
CA ASP A 666 -40.67 -22.71 -35.47
C ASP A 666 -39.46 -22.08 -34.74
N ALA A 667 -38.71 -21.23 -35.44
CA ALA A 667 -37.55 -20.53 -34.89
C ALA A 667 -37.88 -19.54 -33.75
N GLY A 668 -39.15 -19.14 -33.62
CA GLY A 668 -39.65 -18.34 -32.50
C GLY A 668 -40.10 -19.19 -31.30
N GLY A 669 -40.07 -20.51 -31.41
CA GLY A 669 -40.49 -21.46 -30.38
C GLY A 669 -41.99 -21.74 -30.34
N VAL A 670 -42.76 -21.25 -31.33
CA VAL A 670 -44.21 -21.45 -31.43
C VAL A 670 -44.52 -22.84 -31.98
N VAL A 671 -45.50 -23.53 -31.39
CA VAL A 671 -45.94 -24.85 -31.87
C VAL A 671 -46.64 -24.70 -33.22
N VAL A 672 -46.13 -25.39 -34.23
CA VAL A 672 -46.67 -25.38 -35.60
C VAL A 672 -47.29 -26.71 -35.99
N ARG A 673 -46.92 -27.80 -35.30
CA ARG A 673 -47.48 -29.13 -35.54
C ARG A 673 -47.38 -29.99 -34.29
N GLN A 674 -48.41 -30.78 -34.01
CA GLN A 674 -48.41 -31.80 -32.96
C GLN A 674 -49.00 -33.09 -33.50
N GLU A 675 -48.31 -34.20 -33.30
CA GLU A 675 -48.77 -35.54 -33.65
C GLU A 675 -48.80 -36.41 -32.40
N THR A 676 -49.95 -37.01 -32.11
CA THR A 676 -50.17 -37.85 -30.93
C THR A 676 -50.02 -39.35 -31.26
N PRO A 677 -49.79 -40.21 -30.26
CA PRO A 677 -49.51 -41.64 -30.49
C PRO A 677 -50.66 -42.43 -31.12
N ASP A 678 -51.89 -41.94 -30.99
CA ASP A 678 -53.11 -42.50 -31.61
C ASP A 678 -53.30 -42.07 -33.07
N GLY A 679 -52.34 -41.33 -33.63
CA GLY A 679 -52.33 -40.88 -35.02
C GLY A 679 -53.12 -39.59 -35.28
N ALA A 680 -53.57 -38.89 -34.23
CA ALA A 680 -54.13 -37.56 -34.43
C ALA A 680 -53.03 -36.54 -34.75
N VAL A 681 -53.31 -35.64 -35.69
CA VAL A 681 -52.38 -34.60 -36.13
C VAL A 681 -53.07 -33.25 -36.02
N PHE A 682 -52.48 -32.33 -35.26
CA PHE A 682 -52.93 -30.95 -35.11
C PHE A 682 -51.94 -30.01 -35.79
N ASP A 683 -52.49 -29.05 -36.53
CA ASP A 683 -51.75 -28.17 -37.43
C ASP A 683 -52.07 -26.68 -37.23
N VAL A 684 -53.05 -26.35 -36.38
CA VAL A 684 -53.36 -24.97 -36.00
C VAL A 684 -53.53 -24.89 -34.49
N PHE A 685 -52.85 -23.92 -33.89
CA PHE A 685 -52.81 -23.70 -32.46
C PHE A 685 -53.24 -22.27 -32.12
N ASP A 686 -53.84 -22.07 -30.96
CA ASP A 686 -54.11 -20.74 -30.42
C ASP A 686 -52.84 -20.10 -29.80
N GLY A 687 -52.95 -18.86 -29.31
CA GLY A 687 -51.83 -18.14 -28.67
C GLY A 687 -51.32 -18.77 -27.38
N GLU A 688 -52.03 -19.76 -26.82
CA GLU A 688 -51.64 -20.54 -25.65
C GLU A 688 -51.04 -21.90 -26.05
N GLY A 689 -50.94 -22.19 -27.35
CA GLY A 689 -50.40 -23.43 -27.89
C GLY A 689 -51.37 -24.61 -27.83
N ARG A 690 -52.67 -24.38 -27.68
CA ARG A 690 -53.70 -25.46 -27.70
C ARG A 690 -54.19 -25.71 -29.13
N PRO A 691 -54.43 -26.97 -29.52
CA PRO A 691 -54.84 -27.30 -30.88
C PRO A 691 -56.28 -26.88 -31.16
N THR A 692 -56.49 -26.01 -32.16
CA THR A 692 -57.83 -25.54 -32.58
C THR A 692 -58.34 -26.22 -33.84
N HIS A 693 -57.47 -26.94 -34.54
CA HIS A 693 -57.79 -27.70 -35.74
C HIS A 693 -56.85 -28.91 -35.87
N GLY A 694 -57.37 -29.99 -36.46
CA GLY A 694 -56.56 -31.15 -36.80
C GLY A 694 -57.34 -32.26 -37.51
N VAL A 695 -56.69 -33.42 -37.60
CA VAL A 695 -57.25 -34.65 -38.14
C VAL A 695 -57.22 -35.73 -37.07
N VAL A 696 -58.39 -36.31 -36.76
CA VAL A 696 -58.57 -37.36 -35.75
C VAL A 696 -59.36 -38.50 -36.38
N GLY A 697 -58.83 -39.73 -36.34
CA GLY A 697 -59.50 -40.89 -36.96
C GLY A 697 -59.71 -40.77 -38.48
N GLY A 698 -58.90 -39.95 -39.16
CA GLY A 698 -59.01 -39.67 -40.60
C GLY A 698 -60.05 -38.60 -40.97
N GLN A 699 -60.68 -37.95 -39.98
CA GLN A 699 -61.64 -36.86 -40.19
C GLN A 699 -61.09 -35.52 -39.72
N SER A 700 -61.39 -34.45 -40.48
CA SER A 700 -61.13 -33.06 -40.09
C SER A 700 -61.98 -32.69 -38.87
N VAL A 701 -61.36 -32.06 -37.88
CA VAL A 701 -62.01 -31.60 -36.67
C VAL A 701 -61.63 -30.16 -36.34
N GLY A 702 -62.65 -29.33 -36.12
CA GLY A 702 -62.51 -28.03 -35.48
C GLY A 702 -62.70 -28.15 -33.97
N ILE A 703 -61.83 -27.53 -33.19
CA ILE A 703 -61.86 -27.55 -31.72
C ILE A 703 -62.02 -26.12 -31.21
N ALA A 704 -63.08 -25.89 -30.46
CA ALA A 704 -63.29 -24.63 -29.73
C ALA A 704 -63.18 -24.88 -28.22
N TYR A 705 -62.43 -24.03 -27.54
CA TYR A 705 -62.27 -24.07 -26.08
C TYR A 705 -63.08 -22.96 -25.42
N ALA A 706 -63.67 -23.27 -24.27
CA ALA A 706 -64.20 -22.27 -23.36
C ALA A 706 -63.16 -21.87 -22.31
N ASP A 707 -63.40 -20.75 -21.61
CA ASP A 707 -62.48 -20.21 -20.58
C ASP A 707 -62.19 -21.20 -19.44
N ASP A 708 -63.09 -22.15 -19.18
CA ASP A 708 -62.93 -23.19 -18.16
C ASP A 708 -62.09 -24.40 -18.62
N GLY A 709 -61.64 -24.41 -19.89
CA GLY A 709 -60.89 -25.50 -20.51
C GLY A 709 -61.74 -26.59 -21.14
N SER A 710 -63.08 -26.53 -21.04
CA SER A 710 -63.96 -27.46 -21.76
C SER A 710 -63.87 -27.24 -23.27
N SER A 711 -64.13 -28.30 -24.06
CA SER A 711 -63.96 -28.24 -25.51
C SER A 711 -65.14 -28.80 -26.27
N ILE A 712 -65.39 -28.22 -27.45
CA ILE A 712 -66.38 -28.69 -28.42
C ILE A 712 -65.62 -29.13 -29.66
N TRP A 713 -65.72 -30.41 -29.97
CA TRP A 713 -65.14 -31.04 -31.15
C TRP A 713 -66.21 -31.15 -32.22
N THR A 714 -66.00 -30.49 -33.35
CA THR A 714 -66.92 -30.48 -34.48
C THR A 714 -66.29 -31.24 -35.64
N TYR A 715 -66.89 -32.37 -36.01
CA TYR A 715 -66.42 -33.22 -37.10
C TYR A 715 -67.06 -32.77 -38.41
N ASP A 716 -66.24 -32.35 -39.38
CA ASP A 716 -66.72 -31.73 -40.61
C ASP A 716 -67.41 -32.71 -41.57
N GLY A 717 -67.13 -34.01 -41.43
CA GLY A 717 -67.62 -35.06 -42.35
C GLY A 717 -69.10 -35.39 -42.17
N ASP A 718 -69.56 -35.49 -40.92
CA ASP A 718 -70.93 -35.89 -40.57
C ASP A 718 -71.68 -34.83 -39.76
N GLY A 719 -71.04 -33.71 -39.40
CA GLY A 719 -71.64 -32.66 -38.56
C GLY A 719 -71.79 -33.05 -37.10
N THR A 720 -71.19 -34.17 -36.67
CA THR A 720 -71.22 -34.63 -35.28
C THR A 720 -70.51 -33.62 -34.38
N ARG A 721 -71.13 -33.33 -33.23
CA ARG A 721 -70.56 -32.46 -32.19
C ARG A 721 -70.38 -33.22 -30.90
N VAL A 722 -69.16 -33.24 -30.38
CA VAL A 722 -68.78 -33.89 -29.13
C VAL A 722 -68.36 -32.84 -28.13
N TYR A 723 -69.04 -32.80 -26.99
CA TYR A 723 -68.76 -31.87 -25.89
C TYR A 723 -67.94 -32.61 -24.85
N ARG A 724 -66.80 -32.04 -24.46
CA ARG A 724 -65.85 -32.62 -23.52
C ARG A 724 -65.59 -31.70 -22.33
N THR A 725 -65.43 -32.29 -21.16
CA THR A 725 -64.93 -31.56 -19.97
C THR A 725 -63.45 -31.16 -20.15
N PRO A 726 -62.90 -30.30 -19.27
CA PRO A 726 -61.47 -29.99 -19.28
C PRO A 726 -60.57 -31.24 -19.17
N ASP A 727 -61.04 -32.27 -18.47
CA ASP A 727 -60.35 -33.56 -18.35
C ASP A 727 -60.51 -34.49 -19.57
N GLY A 728 -61.23 -34.05 -20.62
CA GLY A 728 -61.41 -34.79 -21.86
C GLY A 728 -62.60 -35.77 -21.90
N ASN A 729 -63.41 -35.87 -20.84
CA ASN A 729 -64.56 -36.79 -20.79
C ASN A 729 -65.73 -36.28 -21.64
N VAL A 730 -66.37 -37.17 -22.40
CA VAL A 730 -67.54 -36.85 -23.23
C VAL A 730 -68.77 -36.67 -22.34
N THR A 731 -69.41 -35.50 -22.41
CA THR A 731 -70.64 -35.18 -21.66
C THR A 731 -71.88 -35.17 -22.54
N LYS A 732 -71.70 -34.92 -23.83
CA LYS A 732 -72.79 -34.86 -24.80
C LYS A 732 -72.26 -35.14 -26.20
N GLN A 733 -73.03 -35.89 -26.98
CA GLN A 733 -72.80 -36.09 -28.40
C GLN A 733 -74.09 -35.80 -29.16
N VAL A 734 -73.98 -34.99 -30.22
CA VAL A 734 -75.11 -34.65 -31.10
C VAL A 734 -74.76 -35.15 -32.50
N MET A 735 -75.60 -36.03 -33.02
CA MET A 735 -75.47 -36.59 -34.37
C MET A 735 -76.13 -35.68 -35.41
N ALA A 736 -75.81 -35.89 -36.68
CA ALA A 736 -76.34 -35.14 -37.82
C ALA A 736 -77.88 -35.11 -37.90
N ASP A 737 -78.52 -36.22 -37.53
CA ASP A 737 -79.96 -36.45 -37.62
C ASP A 737 -80.77 -35.81 -36.47
N GLY A 738 -80.07 -35.15 -35.54
CA GLY A 738 -80.62 -34.52 -34.34
C GLY A 738 -80.67 -35.46 -33.14
N THR A 739 -80.25 -36.72 -33.26
CA THR A 739 -80.15 -37.64 -32.13
C THR A 739 -79.12 -37.12 -31.13
N THR A 740 -79.52 -37.06 -29.86
CA THR A 740 -78.65 -36.62 -28.78
C THR A 740 -78.37 -37.74 -27.81
N TYR A 741 -77.09 -37.96 -27.52
CA TYR A 741 -76.61 -38.80 -26.43
C TYR A 741 -76.12 -37.92 -25.30
N ASP A 742 -76.63 -38.16 -24.09
CA ASP A 742 -76.40 -37.35 -22.89
C ASP A 742 -75.87 -38.17 -21.70
N ARG A 743 -75.78 -39.50 -21.84
CA ARG A 743 -75.09 -40.35 -20.86
C ARG A 743 -74.26 -41.41 -21.57
N PHE A 744 -73.08 -41.64 -21.03
CA PHE A 744 -72.09 -42.57 -21.58
C PHE A 744 -71.62 -43.51 -20.47
N ASP A 745 -71.26 -44.75 -20.84
CA ASP A 745 -70.56 -45.66 -19.94
C ASP A 745 -69.07 -45.31 -19.81
N ALA A 746 -68.32 -46.09 -19.03
CA ALA A 746 -66.89 -45.87 -18.79
C ALA A 746 -66.03 -46.01 -20.06
N ASP A 747 -66.53 -46.71 -21.08
CA ASP A 747 -65.87 -46.86 -22.38
C ASP A 747 -66.29 -45.76 -23.38
N GLY A 748 -67.10 -44.79 -22.93
CA GLY A 748 -67.59 -43.69 -23.74
C GLY A 748 -68.73 -44.07 -24.69
N ARG A 749 -69.43 -45.19 -24.48
CA ARG A 749 -70.56 -45.61 -25.33
C ARG A 749 -71.88 -45.03 -24.82
N PRO A 750 -72.79 -44.61 -25.71
CA PRO A 750 -74.03 -43.95 -25.31
C PRO A 750 -75.03 -44.91 -24.65
N THR A 751 -75.38 -44.69 -23.40
CA THR A 751 -76.34 -45.53 -22.64
C THR A 751 -77.74 -44.93 -22.58
N HIS A 752 -77.86 -43.67 -22.96
CA HIS A 752 -79.09 -42.91 -22.94
C HIS A 752 -79.12 -41.89 -24.07
N GLY A 753 -80.31 -41.63 -24.60
CA GLY A 753 -80.48 -40.54 -25.54
C GLY A 753 -81.92 -40.29 -25.92
N MET A 754 -82.06 -39.35 -26.85
CA MET A 754 -83.34 -38.90 -27.38
C MET A 754 -83.29 -38.95 -28.90
N VAL A 755 -84.27 -39.62 -29.49
CA VAL A 755 -84.57 -39.54 -30.92
C VAL A 755 -85.58 -38.41 -31.13
N PRO A 756 -85.31 -37.43 -32.00
CA PRO A 756 -86.21 -36.31 -32.24
C PRO A 756 -87.53 -36.75 -32.90
N ALA A 757 -88.60 -35.96 -32.69
CA ALA A 757 -89.91 -36.19 -33.31
C ALA A 757 -89.82 -36.15 -34.85
N ARG A 758 -90.45 -37.12 -35.53
CA ARG A 758 -90.58 -37.17 -37.01
C ARG A 758 -91.97 -37.66 -37.41
N ASP A 759 -92.49 -37.12 -38.51
CA ASP A 759 -93.69 -37.61 -39.21
C ASP A 759 -94.93 -37.85 -38.30
N GLY A 760 -95.19 -36.90 -37.40
CA GLY A 760 -96.33 -36.96 -36.47
C GLY A 760 -96.12 -37.83 -35.22
N GLN A 761 -94.98 -38.51 -35.09
CA GLN A 761 -94.62 -39.24 -33.88
C GLN A 761 -93.92 -38.33 -32.85
N PRO A 762 -94.26 -38.43 -31.56
CA PRO A 762 -93.58 -37.69 -30.50
C PRO A 762 -92.11 -38.13 -30.37
N ALA A 763 -91.26 -37.23 -29.89
CA ALA A 763 -89.86 -37.57 -29.61
C ALA A 763 -89.77 -38.73 -28.62
N GLN A 764 -88.86 -39.67 -28.89
CA GLN A 764 -88.74 -40.90 -28.13
C GLN A 764 -87.44 -40.90 -27.31
N GLU A 765 -87.59 -41.04 -26.01
CA GLU A 765 -86.49 -41.36 -25.11
C GLU A 765 -86.17 -42.86 -25.25
N PHE A 766 -84.88 -43.18 -25.24
CA PHE A 766 -84.41 -44.55 -25.19
C PHE A 766 -83.33 -44.73 -24.14
N SER A 767 -83.29 -45.95 -23.61
CA SER A 767 -82.16 -46.44 -22.82
C SER A 767 -81.58 -47.67 -23.49
N THR A 768 -80.26 -47.77 -23.45
CA THR A 768 -79.52 -48.88 -24.05
C THR A 768 -78.59 -49.51 -23.03
N VAL A 769 -78.57 -50.83 -23.03
CA VAL A 769 -77.58 -51.64 -22.30
C VAL A 769 -76.80 -52.45 -23.32
N TYR A 770 -75.47 -52.36 -23.25
CA TYR A 770 -74.55 -53.16 -24.05
C TYR A 770 -74.06 -54.36 -23.26
N ALA A 771 -74.09 -55.53 -23.89
CA ALA A 771 -73.43 -56.71 -23.38
C ALA A 771 -71.95 -56.75 -23.82
N PRO A 772 -71.09 -57.50 -23.11
CA PRO A 772 -69.66 -57.62 -23.48
C PRO A 772 -69.41 -58.18 -24.88
N ASP A 773 -70.37 -58.92 -25.44
CA ASP A 773 -70.31 -59.49 -26.80
C ASP A 773 -70.71 -58.50 -27.91
N GLY A 774 -70.99 -57.24 -27.54
CA GLY A 774 -71.41 -56.18 -28.46
C GLY A 774 -72.91 -56.14 -28.75
N SER A 775 -73.69 -57.13 -28.29
CA SER A 775 -75.15 -57.08 -28.42
C SER A 775 -75.75 -55.95 -27.57
N SER A 776 -76.91 -55.43 -28.00
CA SER A 776 -77.56 -54.30 -27.32
C SER A 776 -79.06 -54.51 -27.16
N THR A 777 -79.57 -54.12 -26.01
CA THR A 777 -81.01 -54.06 -25.75
C THR A 777 -81.45 -52.62 -25.63
N TRP A 778 -82.33 -52.21 -26.54
CA TRP A 778 -82.89 -50.88 -26.63
C TRP A 778 -84.31 -50.90 -26.07
N LYS A 779 -84.58 -50.03 -25.10
CA LYS A 779 -85.91 -49.83 -24.52
C LYS A 779 -86.37 -48.42 -24.86
N TYR A 780 -87.50 -48.34 -25.54
CA TYR A 780 -88.13 -47.08 -25.94
C TYR A 780 -89.25 -46.70 -24.95
N GLY A 781 -89.53 -45.40 -24.85
CA GLY A 781 -90.54 -44.87 -23.92
C GLY A 781 -91.98 -45.36 -24.15
N ASP A 782 -92.29 -45.91 -25.33
CA ASP A 782 -93.58 -46.53 -25.67
C ASP A 782 -93.73 -47.98 -25.16
N GLY A 783 -92.70 -48.49 -24.46
CA GLY A 783 -92.65 -49.87 -23.97
C GLY A 783 -92.09 -50.86 -24.98
N ALA A 784 -91.74 -50.44 -26.20
CA ALA A 784 -91.10 -51.30 -27.17
C ALA A 784 -89.69 -51.70 -26.70
N VAL A 785 -89.39 -52.99 -26.84
CA VAL A 785 -88.07 -53.54 -26.56
C VAL A 785 -87.52 -54.15 -27.85
N VAL A 786 -86.37 -53.65 -28.28
CA VAL A 786 -85.66 -54.11 -29.47
C VAL A 786 -84.32 -54.68 -29.05
N GLN A 787 -84.07 -55.93 -29.41
CA GLN A 787 -82.77 -56.57 -29.19
C GLN A 787 -82.00 -56.62 -30.49
N ARG A 788 -80.73 -56.20 -30.43
CA ARG A 788 -79.80 -56.25 -31.56
C ARG A 788 -78.60 -57.13 -31.25
N ASN A 789 -78.15 -57.92 -32.21
CA ASN A 789 -76.92 -58.70 -32.10
C ASN A 789 -75.67 -57.79 -32.14
N GLY A 790 -74.47 -58.37 -31.98
CA GLY A 790 -73.20 -57.61 -32.03
C GLY A 790 -72.85 -56.99 -33.39
N ALA A 791 -73.54 -57.36 -34.46
CA ALA A 791 -73.44 -56.72 -35.78
C ALA A 791 -74.45 -55.56 -35.96
N GLY A 792 -75.44 -55.46 -35.07
CA GLY A 792 -76.47 -54.42 -35.09
C GLY A 792 -77.83 -54.86 -35.64
N ASP A 793 -78.00 -56.12 -36.07
CA ASP A 793 -79.26 -56.62 -36.65
C ASP A 793 -80.33 -56.84 -35.58
N VAL A 794 -81.59 -56.53 -35.89
CA VAL A 794 -82.74 -56.79 -35.00
C VAL A 794 -83.02 -58.28 -34.95
N VAL A 795 -82.90 -58.87 -33.75
CA VAL A 795 -83.11 -60.31 -33.53
C VAL A 795 -84.40 -60.63 -32.76
N ALA A 796 -84.95 -59.65 -32.05
CA ALA A 796 -86.23 -59.77 -31.37
C ALA A 796 -86.86 -58.38 -31.16
N MET A 797 -88.20 -58.33 -31.24
CA MET A 797 -88.99 -57.14 -30.96
C MET A 797 -90.25 -57.53 -30.18
N GLN A 798 -90.51 -56.80 -29.11
CA GLN A 798 -91.78 -56.87 -28.40
C GLN A 798 -92.48 -55.51 -28.51
N SER A 799 -93.71 -55.50 -29.03
CA SER A 799 -94.50 -54.28 -29.21
C SER A 799 -96.00 -54.58 -29.32
N GLY A 800 -96.85 -53.76 -28.71
CA GLY A 800 -98.31 -53.80 -28.88
C GLY A 800 -99.00 -55.10 -28.42
N GLY A 801 -98.42 -55.84 -27.47
CA GLY A 801 -98.94 -57.16 -27.05
C GLY A 801 -98.58 -58.31 -28.01
N TRP A 802 -97.66 -58.06 -28.94
CA TRP A 802 -97.11 -59.04 -29.87
C TRP A 802 -95.62 -59.26 -29.63
N THR A 803 -95.22 -60.51 -29.74
CA THR A 803 -93.82 -60.91 -29.80
C THR A 803 -93.46 -61.30 -31.23
N PHE A 804 -92.50 -60.57 -31.82
CA PHE A 804 -91.98 -60.83 -33.16
C PHE A 804 -90.57 -61.42 -33.07
N ASN A 805 -90.38 -62.54 -33.75
CA ASN A 805 -89.14 -63.33 -33.70
C ASN A 805 -88.55 -63.60 -35.09
N THR A 806 -89.22 -63.15 -36.16
CA THR A 806 -88.68 -63.19 -37.52
C THR A 806 -88.83 -61.83 -38.16
N PHE A 807 -87.79 -61.40 -38.86
CA PHE A 807 -87.71 -60.10 -39.52
C PHE A 807 -87.21 -60.29 -40.95
N ASP A 808 -87.54 -59.36 -41.84
CA ASP A 808 -86.89 -59.26 -43.14
C ASP A 808 -85.53 -58.54 -43.05
N ASP A 809 -84.81 -58.41 -44.17
CA ASP A 809 -83.50 -57.75 -44.25
C ASP A 809 -83.54 -56.24 -43.88
N GLN A 810 -84.74 -55.68 -43.73
CA GLN A 810 -84.98 -54.29 -43.34
C GLN A 810 -85.37 -54.18 -41.85
N GLY A 811 -85.40 -55.31 -41.13
CA GLY A 811 -85.75 -55.37 -39.71
C GLY A 811 -87.25 -55.28 -39.43
N ARG A 812 -88.12 -55.51 -40.43
CA ARG A 812 -89.59 -55.46 -40.26
C ARG A 812 -90.15 -56.84 -39.89
N PRO A 813 -91.15 -56.93 -39.00
CA PRO A 813 -91.63 -58.21 -38.48
C PRO A 813 -92.43 -59.00 -39.51
N THR A 814 -92.01 -60.23 -39.81
CA THR A 814 -92.63 -61.12 -40.84
C THR A 814 -93.48 -62.23 -40.25
N ALA A 815 -93.29 -62.55 -38.96
CA ALA A 815 -94.18 -63.43 -38.21
C ALA A 815 -94.21 -63.03 -36.74
N GLY A 816 -95.37 -63.21 -36.12
CA GLY A 816 -95.60 -62.84 -34.73
C GLY A 816 -96.56 -63.78 -34.02
N LYS A 817 -96.45 -63.79 -32.70
CA LYS A 817 -97.41 -64.45 -31.81
C LYS A 817 -98.02 -63.41 -30.88
N GLU A 818 -99.33 -63.47 -30.74
CA GLU A 818 -100.06 -62.63 -29.79
C GLU A 818 -99.83 -63.17 -28.37
N ASP A 819 -99.52 -62.26 -27.46
CA ASP A 819 -99.16 -62.61 -26.10
C ASP A 819 -100.40 -63.16 -25.35
N GLY A 820 -100.41 -64.46 -25.04
CA GLY A 820 -101.41 -65.09 -24.17
C GLY A 820 -102.61 -65.78 -24.84
N THR A 821 -102.86 -65.57 -26.14
CA THR A 821 -104.07 -66.08 -26.84
C THR A 821 -103.80 -67.27 -27.76
N GLY A 822 -102.53 -67.56 -28.06
CA GLY A 822 -102.14 -68.63 -28.99
C GLY A 822 -102.34 -68.27 -30.47
N THR A 823 -102.89 -67.10 -30.77
CA THR A 823 -103.02 -66.55 -32.12
C THR A 823 -101.63 -66.33 -32.73
N THR A 824 -101.46 -66.74 -33.97
CA THR A 824 -100.23 -66.50 -34.74
C THR A 824 -100.57 -65.75 -36.02
N VAL A 825 -99.68 -64.85 -36.43
CA VAL A 825 -99.82 -64.10 -37.67
C VAL A 825 -98.58 -64.26 -38.54
N ALA A 826 -98.80 -64.44 -39.84
CA ALA A 826 -97.79 -64.27 -40.87
C ALA A 826 -98.04 -62.96 -41.59
N VAL A 827 -96.99 -62.15 -41.75
CA VAL A 827 -97.05 -60.83 -42.38
C VAL A 827 -96.15 -60.82 -43.62
N VAL A 828 -96.74 -60.45 -44.75
CA VAL A 828 -96.01 -60.25 -46.00
C VAL A 828 -96.14 -58.79 -46.39
N TYR A 829 -95.00 -58.11 -46.58
CA TYR A 829 -94.95 -56.73 -47.05
C TYR A 829 -94.74 -56.68 -48.56
N ALA A 830 -95.48 -55.81 -49.23
CA ALA A 830 -95.22 -55.43 -50.60
C ALA A 830 -94.18 -54.29 -50.66
N ASN A 831 -93.62 -54.06 -51.85
CA ASN A 831 -92.61 -53.01 -52.07
C ASN A 831 -93.14 -51.60 -51.87
N ASP A 832 -94.46 -51.40 -51.94
CA ASP A 832 -95.11 -50.11 -51.73
C ASP A 832 -95.40 -49.81 -50.25
N GLY A 833 -95.08 -50.73 -49.34
CA GLY A 833 -95.33 -50.60 -47.90
C GLY A 833 -96.61 -51.27 -47.41
N SER A 834 -97.51 -51.67 -48.31
CA SER A 834 -98.74 -52.41 -47.94
C SER A 834 -98.40 -53.79 -47.36
N SER A 835 -99.29 -54.33 -46.51
CA SER A 835 -99.04 -55.61 -45.83
C SER A 835 -100.26 -56.52 -45.80
N VAL A 836 -100.02 -57.82 -45.96
CA VAL A 836 -101.05 -58.87 -45.83
C VAL A 836 -100.79 -59.66 -44.56
N TRP A 837 -101.77 -59.65 -43.67
CA TRP A 837 -101.77 -60.31 -42.37
C TRP A 837 -102.68 -61.53 -42.45
N THR A 838 -102.07 -62.71 -42.35
CA THR A 838 -102.80 -63.99 -42.37
C THR A 838 -102.81 -64.58 -40.98
N TYR A 839 -103.99 -64.70 -40.39
CA TYR A 839 -104.21 -65.27 -39.07
C TYR A 839 -104.48 -66.77 -39.16
N ASN A 840 -104.16 -67.51 -38.10
CA ASN A 840 -104.30 -68.97 -38.07
C ASN A 840 -105.75 -69.48 -38.06
N ASP A 841 -106.73 -68.63 -37.75
CA ASP A 841 -108.16 -68.93 -37.83
C ASP A 841 -108.72 -68.86 -39.28
N GLY A 842 -107.87 -68.50 -40.24
CA GLY A 842 -108.23 -68.32 -41.65
C GLY A 842 -108.65 -66.89 -42.00
N THR A 843 -108.65 -65.96 -41.03
CA THR A 843 -108.89 -64.54 -41.28
C THR A 843 -107.71 -63.94 -42.05
N ILE A 844 -108.01 -63.19 -43.12
CA ILE A 844 -107.01 -62.47 -43.92
C ILE A 844 -107.34 -60.97 -43.86
N VAL A 845 -106.36 -60.17 -43.43
CA VAL A 845 -106.46 -58.71 -43.37
C VAL A 845 -105.40 -58.12 -44.28
N THR A 846 -105.81 -57.30 -45.25
CA THR A 846 -104.89 -56.53 -46.08
C THR A 846 -104.87 -55.10 -45.55
N ARG A 847 -103.67 -54.56 -45.31
CA ARG A 847 -103.43 -53.18 -44.90
C ARG A 847 -102.70 -52.42 -46.00
N ASP A 848 -103.04 -51.15 -46.17
CA ASP A 848 -102.36 -50.25 -47.11
C ASP A 848 -100.99 -49.78 -46.57
N PRO A 849 -100.21 -48.98 -47.33
CA PRO A 849 -98.90 -48.48 -46.90
C PRO A 849 -98.91 -47.59 -45.64
N ASP A 850 -100.05 -46.98 -45.32
CA ASP A 850 -100.23 -46.16 -44.12
C ASP A 850 -100.60 -47.04 -42.89
N GLY A 851 -100.92 -48.32 -43.13
CA GLY A 851 -101.20 -49.33 -42.12
C GLY A 851 -102.70 -49.54 -41.84
N ASP A 852 -103.59 -48.86 -42.58
CA ASP A 852 -105.03 -48.94 -42.42
C ASP A 852 -105.60 -50.21 -43.09
N VAL A 853 -106.68 -50.76 -42.53
CA VAL A 853 -107.30 -52.00 -43.05
C VAL A 853 -108.05 -51.69 -44.35
N ALA A 854 -107.56 -52.23 -45.46
CA ALA A 854 -108.15 -52.08 -46.78
C ALA A 854 -109.25 -53.12 -47.05
N THR A 855 -109.03 -54.39 -46.67
CA THR A 855 -110.02 -55.48 -46.84
C THR A 855 -109.85 -56.55 -45.77
N MET A 856 -110.95 -57.21 -45.38
CA MET A 856 -110.97 -58.33 -44.44
C MET A 856 -111.85 -59.47 -44.97
N GLN A 857 -111.31 -60.69 -44.95
CA GLN A 857 -112.06 -61.90 -45.28
C GLN A 857 -112.26 -62.75 -44.02
N SER A 858 -113.52 -63.06 -43.69
CA SER A 858 -113.86 -63.88 -42.52
C SER A 858 -115.24 -64.53 -42.64
N ASN A 859 -115.38 -65.78 -42.19
CA ASN A 859 -116.66 -66.51 -42.12
C ASN A 859 -117.50 -66.55 -43.41
N GLY A 860 -116.85 -66.59 -44.58
CA GLY A 860 -117.52 -66.62 -45.88
C GLY A 860 -118.00 -65.26 -46.39
N TRP A 861 -117.73 -64.18 -45.64
CA TRP A 861 -117.99 -62.80 -46.02
C TRP A 861 -116.69 -62.08 -46.40
N THR A 862 -116.79 -61.19 -47.38
CA THR A 862 -115.75 -60.20 -47.69
C THR A 862 -116.24 -58.84 -47.23
N TYR A 863 -115.47 -58.21 -46.34
CA TYR A 863 -115.72 -56.85 -45.87
C TYR A 863 -114.76 -55.89 -46.57
N ASP A 864 -115.34 -54.88 -47.18
CA ASP A 864 -114.68 -53.94 -48.09
C ASP A 864 -114.80 -52.47 -47.63
N GLU A 865 -115.61 -52.17 -46.61
CA GLU A 865 -115.59 -50.88 -45.94
C GLU A 865 -115.45 -51.03 -44.42
N PHE A 866 -114.63 -50.15 -43.82
CA PHE A 866 -114.33 -50.13 -42.39
C PHE A 866 -114.56 -48.75 -41.81
N ASP A 867 -114.91 -48.69 -40.52
CA ASP A 867 -114.90 -47.44 -39.78
C ASP A 867 -113.46 -46.99 -39.41
N GLY A 868 -113.31 -45.79 -38.85
CA GLY A 868 -112.01 -45.25 -38.41
C GLY A 868 -111.35 -46.01 -37.25
N GLN A 869 -111.90 -47.15 -36.83
CA GLN A 869 -111.33 -48.07 -35.85
C GLN A 869 -110.99 -49.43 -36.48
N GLY A 870 -111.16 -49.58 -37.80
CA GLY A 870 -110.88 -50.80 -38.55
C GLY A 870 -111.95 -51.87 -38.43
N ARG A 871 -113.20 -51.55 -38.04
CA ARG A 871 -114.31 -52.51 -37.94
C ARG A 871 -115.17 -52.52 -39.20
N PRO A 872 -115.65 -53.69 -39.67
CA PRO A 872 -116.38 -53.79 -40.92
C PRO A 872 -117.77 -53.16 -40.84
N ILE A 873 -118.10 -52.25 -41.77
CA ILE A 873 -119.40 -51.57 -41.85
C ILE A 873 -120.22 -51.96 -43.08
N HIS A 874 -119.59 -52.57 -44.08
CA HIS A 874 -120.24 -53.15 -45.25
C HIS A 874 -119.53 -54.45 -45.65
N GLY A 875 -120.29 -55.40 -46.19
CA GLY A 875 -119.73 -56.60 -46.77
C GLY A 875 -120.70 -57.35 -47.67
N PHE A 876 -120.16 -58.33 -48.39
CA PHE A 876 -120.91 -59.19 -49.30
C PHE A 876 -120.50 -60.65 -49.17
N ASP A 877 -121.46 -61.55 -49.41
CA ASP A 877 -121.22 -63.00 -49.47
C ASP A 877 -120.90 -63.46 -50.91
N GLY A 878 -120.52 -64.73 -51.06
CA GLY A 878 -120.21 -65.33 -52.37
C GLY A 878 -121.41 -65.43 -53.33
N ASN A 879 -122.64 -65.16 -52.87
CA ASN A 879 -123.86 -65.14 -53.70
C ASN A 879 -124.27 -63.72 -54.10
N GLY A 880 -123.53 -62.69 -53.66
CA GLY A 880 -123.81 -61.28 -53.93
C GLY A 880 -124.85 -60.67 -53.01
N ASN A 881 -125.23 -61.33 -51.91
CA ASN A 881 -126.05 -60.70 -50.88
C ASN A 881 -125.19 -59.72 -50.09
N THR A 882 -125.72 -58.54 -49.83
CA THR A 882 -125.03 -57.50 -49.06
C THR A 882 -125.53 -57.44 -47.63
N VAL A 883 -124.63 -57.04 -46.73
CA VAL A 883 -124.93 -56.69 -45.35
C VAL A 883 -124.35 -55.32 -45.03
N ASP A 884 -125.20 -54.43 -44.54
CA ASP A 884 -124.77 -53.18 -43.92
C ASP A 884 -124.73 -53.38 -42.40
N ILE A 885 -123.59 -53.10 -41.80
CA ILE A 885 -123.35 -53.26 -40.37
C ILE A 885 -123.23 -51.88 -39.73
N ARG A 886 -124.14 -51.60 -38.80
CA ARG A 886 -124.11 -50.36 -38.01
C ARG A 886 -123.81 -50.65 -36.55
N TYR A 887 -122.66 -50.16 -36.08
CA TYR A 887 -122.30 -50.16 -34.66
C TYR A 887 -122.96 -48.97 -33.97
N ARG A 888 -123.96 -49.22 -33.13
CA ARG A 888 -124.63 -48.18 -32.35
C ARG A 888 -123.84 -47.87 -31.08
N SER A 889 -123.98 -46.63 -30.59
CA SER A 889 -123.30 -46.17 -29.38
C SER A 889 -123.76 -46.90 -28.11
N ASP A 890 -124.96 -47.49 -28.12
CA ASP A 890 -125.49 -48.34 -27.04
C ASP A 890 -124.86 -49.75 -27.04
N GLY A 891 -124.03 -50.07 -28.04
CA GLY A 891 -123.37 -51.36 -28.17
C GLY A 891 -124.14 -52.38 -29.01
N ILE A 892 -125.30 -52.02 -29.57
CA ILE A 892 -126.01 -52.89 -30.51
C ILE A 892 -125.36 -52.81 -31.89
N ILE A 893 -125.12 -53.98 -32.49
CA ILE A 893 -124.69 -54.17 -33.86
C ILE A 893 -125.94 -54.48 -34.68
N GLU A 894 -126.33 -53.56 -35.56
CA GLU A 894 -127.44 -53.79 -36.47
C GLU A 894 -126.89 -54.34 -37.79
N SER A 895 -127.25 -55.58 -38.10
CA SER A 895 -127.01 -56.18 -39.40
C SER A 895 -128.28 -56.04 -40.23
N ARG A 896 -128.20 -55.22 -41.27
CA ARG A 896 -129.28 -55.06 -42.26
C ARG A 896 -128.95 -55.87 -43.49
N PHE A 897 -129.80 -56.84 -43.77
CA PHE A 897 -129.69 -57.70 -44.95
C PHE A 897 -130.49 -57.10 -46.11
N GLY A 898 -130.04 -57.34 -47.35
CA GLY A 898 -130.64 -56.76 -48.56
C GLY A 898 -132.11 -57.12 -48.81
N ASP A 899 -132.67 -58.12 -48.11
CA ASP A 899 -134.08 -58.51 -48.17
C ASP A 899 -134.99 -57.63 -47.27
N GLY A 900 -134.42 -56.68 -46.54
CA GLY A 900 -135.13 -55.79 -45.63
C GLY A 900 -135.16 -56.26 -44.18
N THR A 901 -134.64 -57.45 -43.89
CA THR A 901 -134.50 -57.96 -42.52
C THR A 901 -133.47 -57.15 -41.76
N VAL A 902 -133.83 -56.70 -40.56
CA VAL A 902 -132.89 -56.07 -39.62
C VAL A 902 -132.82 -56.91 -38.37
N VAL A 903 -131.60 -57.34 -38.03
CA VAL A 903 -131.29 -58.00 -36.77
C VAL A 903 -130.39 -57.07 -35.97
N GLY A 904 -130.90 -56.59 -34.82
CA GLY A 904 -130.07 -55.90 -33.85
C GLY A 904 -129.49 -56.92 -32.88
N THR A 905 -128.19 -57.10 -32.84
CA THR A 905 -127.49 -57.92 -31.85
C THR A 905 -126.72 -57.07 -30.83
N ASP A 906 -126.48 -57.56 -29.62
CA ASP A 906 -125.54 -56.90 -28.71
C ASP A 906 -124.07 -57.11 -29.15
N ARG A 907 -123.13 -56.57 -28.38
CA ARG A 907 -121.68 -56.68 -28.65
C ARG A 907 -121.15 -58.12 -28.73
N ASP A 908 -121.88 -59.08 -28.15
CA ASP A 908 -121.52 -60.51 -28.15
C ASP A 908 -122.25 -61.29 -29.27
N GLY A 909 -123.02 -60.60 -30.13
CA GLY A 909 -123.73 -61.19 -31.25
C GLY A 909 -125.11 -61.76 -30.90
N ARG A 910 -125.72 -61.43 -29.76
CA ARG A 910 -127.03 -61.96 -29.33
C ARG A 910 -128.18 -61.05 -29.76
N PRO A 911 -129.29 -61.57 -30.33
CA PRO A 911 -130.37 -60.72 -30.85
C PRO A 911 -131.14 -60.00 -29.73
N VAL A 912 -131.23 -58.68 -29.84
CA VAL A 912 -131.92 -57.76 -28.93
C VAL A 912 -133.32 -57.42 -29.46
N TYR A 913 -133.44 -57.25 -30.77
CA TYR A 913 -134.72 -57.05 -31.43
C TYR A 913 -134.64 -57.57 -32.88
N GLN A 914 -135.80 -57.82 -33.47
CA GLN A 914 -135.91 -58.15 -34.89
C GLN A 914 -137.01 -57.32 -35.54
N ILE A 915 -136.75 -56.88 -36.77
CA ILE A 915 -137.76 -56.27 -37.65
C ILE A 915 -137.90 -57.16 -38.88
N VAL A 916 -139.08 -57.75 -39.06
CA VAL A 916 -139.48 -58.52 -40.25
C VAL A 916 -140.78 -57.91 -40.77
N ASP A 917 -140.82 -57.57 -42.07
CA ASP A 917 -142.01 -56.99 -42.73
C ASP A 917 -142.63 -55.78 -42.00
N GLY A 918 -141.81 -55.01 -41.28
CA GLY A 918 -142.22 -53.80 -40.58
C GLY A 918 -142.86 -54.01 -39.20
N GLU A 919 -143.02 -55.24 -38.73
CA GLU A 919 -143.43 -55.50 -37.34
C GLU A 919 -142.21 -55.56 -36.41
N TYR A 920 -142.29 -54.78 -35.32
CA TYR A 920 -141.27 -54.67 -34.30
C TYR A 920 -141.63 -55.56 -33.10
N ALA A 921 -140.77 -56.54 -32.81
CA ALA A 921 -140.88 -57.37 -31.62
C ALA A 921 -139.75 -57.02 -30.64
N GLU A 922 -140.14 -56.56 -29.44
CA GLU A 922 -139.23 -56.18 -28.35
C GLU A 922 -139.34 -57.19 -27.21
N PHE A 923 -138.22 -57.78 -26.82
CA PHE A 923 -138.16 -58.76 -25.72
C PHE A 923 -137.93 -57.99 -24.40
N ALA A 924 -138.97 -57.73 -23.59
CA ALA A 924 -138.90 -56.78 -22.46
C ALA A 924 -139.19 -57.38 -21.06
N VAL A 925 -138.14 -57.86 -20.37
CA VAL A 925 -138.07 -57.91 -18.89
C VAL A 925 -136.68 -57.42 -18.47
N GLU A 926 -136.60 -56.50 -17.49
CA GLU A 926 -135.34 -55.90 -16.98
C GLU A 926 -134.46 -56.89 -16.16
N ILE A 927 -134.33 -58.13 -16.63
CA ILE A 927 -133.42 -59.18 -16.16
C ILE A 927 -131.98 -58.68 -15.92
N PRO A 928 -131.40 -57.75 -16.73
CA PRO A 928 -130.02 -57.30 -16.53
C PRO A 928 -129.77 -56.63 -15.18
N LYS A 929 -130.71 -55.83 -14.65
CA LYS A 929 -130.51 -55.14 -13.36
C LYS A 929 -130.48 -56.11 -12.19
N LEU A 930 -131.31 -57.16 -12.24
CA LEU A 930 -131.29 -58.23 -11.23
C LEU A 930 -129.98 -59.05 -11.33
N GLY A 931 -129.49 -59.30 -12.56
CA GLY A 931 -128.21 -59.97 -12.81
C GLY A 931 -126.99 -59.17 -12.32
N GLU A 932 -127.00 -57.84 -12.47
CA GLU A 932 -125.92 -56.98 -11.95
C GLU A 932 -125.90 -56.94 -10.41
N ALA A 933 -127.07 -56.90 -9.77
CA ALA A 933 -127.16 -56.99 -8.31
C ALA A 933 -126.59 -58.31 -7.80
N ILE A 934 -126.88 -59.44 -8.48
CA ILE A 934 -126.29 -60.75 -8.16
C ILE A 934 -124.77 -60.70 -8.30
N LYS A 935 -124.24 -60.24 -9.43
CA LYS A 935 -122.77 -60.17 -9.66
C LYS A 935 -122.06 -59.33 -8.62
N THR A 936 -122.67 -58.21 -8.21
CA THR A 936 -122.07 -57.31 -7.22
C THR A 936 -121.99 -57.99 -5.85
N ILE A 937 -123.08 -58.63 -5.41
CA ILE A 937 -123.11 -59.36 -4.13
C ILE A 937 -122.17 -60.57 -4.15
N THR A 938 -122.08 -61.29 -5.28
CA THR A 938 -121.12 -62.41 -5.44
C THR A 938 -119.68 -61.93 -5.33
N ARG A 939 -119.32 -60.81 -5.95
CA ARG A 939 -117.96 -60.26 -5.87
C ARG A 939 -117.58 -59.89 -4.45
N GLU A 940 -118.46 -59.20 -3.73
CA GLU A 940 -118.22 -58.85 -2.32
C GLU A 940 -118.10 -60.09 -1.44
N ARG A 941 -118.92 -61.13 -1.70
CA ARG A 941 -118.79 -62.42 -1.01
C ARG A 941 -117.42 -63.08 -1.27
N ASP A 942 -116.91 -63.03 -2.49
CA ASP A 942 -115.61 -63.64 -2.84
C ASP A 942 -114.43 -62.93 -2.16
N VAL A 943 -114.51 -61.60 -2.04
CA VAL A 943 -113.52 -60.80 -1.28
C VAL A 943 -113.55 -61.21 0.20
N ILE A 944 -114.74 -61.29 0.80
CA ILE A 944 -114.91 -61.73 2.19
C ILE A 944 -114.38 -63.16 2.39
N GLU A 945 -114.61 -64.08 1.44
CA GLU A 945 -114.06 -65.43 1.49
C GLU A 945 -112.52 -65.43 1.42
N GLY A 946 -111.93 -64.60 0.57
CA GLY A 946 -110.48 -64.45 0.47
C GLY A 946 -109.86 -64.00 1.80
N ASP A 947 -110.43 -62.97 2.42
CA ASP A 947 -109.97 -62.45 3.70
C ASP A 947 -110.15 -63.48 4.83
N LEU A 948 -111.27 -64.20 4.86
CA LEU A 948 -111.50 -65.27 5.84
C LEU A 948 -110.53 -66.45 5.67
N ARG A 949 -110.14 -66.79 4.44
CA ARG A 949 -109.08 -67.80 4.20
C ARG A 949 -107.73 -67.33 4.70
N LEU A 950 -107.36 -66.07 4.50
CA LEU A 950 -106.11 -65.52 5.01
C LEU A 950 -106.06 -65.55 6.54
N ILE A 951 -107.15 -65.19 7.21
CA ILE A 951 -107.28 -65.30 8.66
C ILE A 951 -107.11 -66.76 9.10
N ARG A 952 -107.78 -67.70 8.43
CA ARG A 952 -107.66 -69.13 8.72
C ARG A 952 -106.23 -69.64 8.57
N MET A 953 -105.55 -69.28 7.48
CA MET A 953 -104.16 -69.64 7.22
C MET A 953 -103.23 -69.12 8.33
N TRP A 954 -103.45 -67.87 8.75
CA TRP A 954 -102.71 -67.26 9.86
C TRP A 954 -102.88 -68.01 11.18
N PHE A 955 -104.11 -68.41 11.53
CA PHE A 955 -104.36 -69.20 12.74
C PHE A 955 -103.76 -70.60 12.65
N GLU A 956 -103.82 -71.26 11.49
CA GLU A 956 -103.27 -72.61 11.30
C GLU A 956 -101.72 -72.62 11.31
N GLU A 957 -101.05 -71.62 10.71
CA GLU A 957 -99.58 -71.50 10.75
C GLU A 957 -99.05 -71.09 12.13
N MET A 958 -99.67 -70.11 12.81
CA MET A 958 -99.18 -69.64 14.11
C MET A 958 -99.26 -70.71 15.21
N ILE A 959 -100.27 -71.58 15.18
CA ILE A 959 -100.46 -72.63 16.19
C ILE A 959 -99.37 -73.70 16.09
N GLY A 960 -98.89 -74.02 14.89
CA GLY A 960 -97.89 -75.07 14.67
C GLY A 960 -96.47 -74.69 15.08
N ILE A 961 -96.13 -73.40 15.02
CA ILE A 961 -94.73 -72.95 15.13
C ILE A 961 -94.41 -72.29 16.48
N VAL A 962 -95.34 -71.53 17.08
CA VAL A 962 -94.99 -70.60 18.17
C VAL A 962 -95.50 -71.04 19.55
N TRP A 963 -96.55 -71.87 19.63
CA TRP A 963 -97.27 -72.05 20.89
C TRP A 963 -97.52 -73.51 21.28
N VAL A 964 -96.46 -74.22 21.70
CA VAL A 964 -96.55 -75.56 22.30
C VAL A 964 -96.74 -75.44 23.81
N SER A 965 -97.95 -75.10 24.27
CA SER A 965 -98.31 -75.07 25.70
C SER A 965 -99.63 -75.79 25.97
N PRO A 966 -99.91 -76.23 27.22
CA PRO A 966 -101.15 -76.94 27.57
C PRO A 966 -102.44 -76.16 27.24
N SER A 967 -102.36 -74.83 27.13
CA SER A 967 -103.48 -73.97 26.70
C SER A 967 -103.86 -74.14 25.22
N GLY A 968 -103.00 -74.76 24.41
CA GLY A 968 -103.20 -74.94 22.97
C GLY A 968 -104.45 -75.73 22.61
N ALA A 969 -104.91 -76.64 23.47
CA ALA A 969 -106.14 -77.39 23.25
C ALA A 969 -107.39 -76.48 23.22
N LYS A 970 -107.45 -75.44 24.06
CA LYS A 970 -108.57 -74.47 24.02
C LYS A 970 -108.53 -73.58 22.79
N TYR A 971 -107.33 -73.34 22.27
CA TYR A 971 -107.15 -72.56 21.05
C TYR A 971 -107.59 -73.36 19.80
N GLN A 972 -107.48 -74.69 19.82
CA GLN A 972 -108.06 -75.54 18.78
C GLN A 972 -109.59 -75.46 18.74
N GLU A 973 -110.25 -75.34 19.89
CA GLU A 973 -111.70 -75.12 19.93
C GLU A 973 -112.08 -73.75 19.37
N LEU A 974 -111.37 -72.69 19.75
CA LEU A 974 -111.60 -71.35 19.20
C LEU A 974 -111.35 -71.30 17.69
N ALA A 975 -110.27 -71.92 17.20
CA ALA A 975 -109.98 -72.01 15.77
C ALA A 975 -111.10 -72.79 15.04
N ARG A 976 -111.63 -73.85 15.65
CA ARG A 976 -112.77 -74.60 15.10
C ARG A 976 -114.04 -73.75 15.06
N ASP A 977 -114.32 -72.98 16.10
CA ASP A 977 -115.50 -72.11 16.15
C ASP A 977 -115.41 -70.94 15.16
N ILE A 978 -114.23 -70.33 14.99
CA ILE A 978 -113.99 -69.29 13.99
C ILE A 978 -114.13 -69.87 12.58
N ASN A 979 -113.56 -71.04 12.31
CA ASN A 979 -113.73 -71.71 11.02
C ASN A 979 -115.19 -72.02 10.74
N LYS A 980 -115.94 -72.48 11.75
CA LYS A 980 -117.36 -72.72 11.62
C LYS A 980 -118.15 -71.43 11.35
N LEU A 981 -117.86 -70.35 12.07
CA LEU A 981 -118.53 -69.07 11.85
C LEU A 981 -118.26 -68.53 10.44
N ALA A 982 -117.03 -68.70 9.93
CA ALA A 982 -116.66 -68.34 8.57
C ALA A 982 -117.44 -69.18 7.54
N ASP A 983 -117.50 -70.50 7.74
CA ASP A 983 -118.25 -71.42 6.87
C ASP A 983 -119.77 -71.11 6.91
N ASP A 984 -120.34 -70.85 8.08
CA ASP A 984 -121.77 -70.51 8.26
C ASP A 984 -122.10 -69.15 7.59
N THR A 985 -121.22 -68.15 7.74
CA THR A 985 -121.41 -66.83 7.11
C THR A 985 -121.34 -66.93 5.60
N LYS A 986 -120.38 -67.70 5.08
CA LYS A 986 -120.28 -67.99 3.64
C LYS A 986 -121.53 -68.71 3.15
N GLY A 987 -121.97 -69.76 3.84
CA GLY A 987 -123.17 -70.51 3.48
C GLY A 987 -124.41 -69.62 3.41
N LEU A 988 -124.57 -68.68 4.34
CA LEU A 988 -125.72 -67.78 4.37
C LEU A 988 -125.72 -66.77 3.20
N LEU A 989 -124.54 -66.29 2.79
CA LEU A 989 -124.39 -65.45 1.60
C LEU A 989 -124.61 -66.24 0.31
N ASP A 990 -124.12 -67.48 0.27
CA ASP A 990 -124.35 -68.40 -0.85
C ASP A 990 -125.84 -68.71 -1.03
N ASP A 991 -126.57 -68.95 0.06
CA ASP A 991 -128.01 -69.18 0.02
C ASP A 991 -128.77 -67.94 -0.47
N ALA A 992 -128.36 -66.74 -0.05
CA ALA A 992 -128.95 -65.49 -0.53
C ALA A 992 -128.70 -65.28 -2.03
N ILE A 993 -127.48 -65.52 -2.50
CA ILE A 993 -127.11 -65.48 -3.92
C ILE A 993 -127.92 -66.53 -4.70
N LEU A 994 -128.03 -67.75 -4.19
CA LEU A 994 -128.77 -68.84 -4.83
C LEU A 994 -130.27 -68.52 -4.93
N ALA A 995 -130.85 -67.91 -3.89
CA ALA A 995 -132.25 -67.46 -3.92
C ALA A 995 -132.47 -66.35 -4.96
N MET A 996 -131.55 -65.39 -5.05
CA MET A 996 -131.59 -64.35 -6.08
C MET A 996 -131.41 -64.93 -7.49
N GLN A 997 -130.45 -65.86 -7.66
CA GLN A 997 -130.18 -66.55 -8.91
C GLN A 997 -131.39 -67.38 -9.35
N LYS A 998 -132.05 -68.08 -8.43
CA LYS A 998 -133.27 -68.83 -8.73
C LYS A 998 -134.43 -67.92 -9.14
N SER A 999 -134.55 -66.74 -8.52
CA SER A 999 -135.51 -65.73 -8.95
C SER A 999 -135.20 -65.26 -10.37
N TYR A 1000 -133.93 -64.97 -10.67
CA TYR A 1000 -133.44 -64.61 -12.00
C TYR A 1000 -133.72 -65.70 -13.04
N ASP A 1001 -133.37 -66.95 -12.76
CA ASP A 1001 -133.56 -68.09 -13.66
C ASP A 1001 -135.06 -68.35 -13.93
N ASN A 1002 -135.93 -68.18 -12.92
CA ASN A 1002 -137.38 -68.26 -13.10
C ASN A 1002 -137.91 -67.16 -14.04
N TYR A 1003 -137.41 -65.93 -13.93
CA TYR A 1003 -137.78 -64.84 -14.82
C TYR A 1003 -137.24 -65.06 -16.24
N VAL A 1004 -135.98 -65.49 -16.39
CA VAL A 1004 -135.36 -65.85 -17.68
C VAL A 1004 -136.11 -67.00 -18.35
N GLY A 1005 -136.48 -68.04 -17.60
CA GLY A 1005 -137.23 -69.17 -18.12
C GLY A 1005 -138.65 -68.79 -18.56
N ALA A 1006 -139.34 -67.94 -17.80
CA ALA A 1006 -140.66 -67.42 -18.17
C ALA A 1006 -140.58 -66.60 -19.48
N GLU A 1007 -139.59 -65.72 -19.62
CA GLU A 1007 -139.38 -64.94 -20.85
C GLU A 1007 -138.92 -65.78 -22.04
N GLY A 1008 -138.03 -66.75 -21.82
CA GLY A 1008 -137.63 -67.70 -22.86
C GLY A 1008 -138.82 -68.52 -23.37
N THR A 1009 -139.77 -68.87 -22.49
CA THR A 1009 -141.02 -69.55 -22.88
C THR A 1009 -141.93 -68.60 -23.67
N ASN A 1010 -142.08 -67.34 -23.24
CA ASN A 1010 -142.85 -66.33 -23.95
C ASN A 1010 -142.29 -66.06 -25.36
N THR A 1011 -140.97 -65.97 -25.47
CA THR A 1011 -140.21 -65.77 -26.72
C THR A 1011 -140.27 -66.99 -27.64
N GLY A 1012 -140.17 -68.20 -27.07
CA GLY A 1012 -140.35 -69.47 -27.79
C GLY A 1012 -141.77 -69.66 -28.33
N ASN A 1013 -142.79 -69.24 -27.59
CA ASN A 1013 -144.19 -69.29 -28.05
C ASN A 1013 -144.45 -68.37 -29.27
N LEU A 1014 -143.69 -67.27 -29.39
CA LEU A 1014 -143.75 -66.34 -30.52
C LEU A 1014 -143.00 -66.85 -31.76
N THR A 1015 -141.96 -67.68 -31.58
CA THR A 1015 -141.10 -68.18 -32.67
C THR A 1015 -141.49 -69.57 -33.17
N ASN A 1016 -142.25 -70.37 -32.41
CA ASN A 1016 -142.76 -71.68 -32.84
C ASN A 1016 -144.15 -71.65 -33.52
N THR A 1017 -144.75 -70.48 -33.74
CA THR A 1017 -145.91 -70.36 -34.64
C THR A 1017 -145.45 -70.07 -36.07
N LYS A 1018 -144.96 -71.12 -36.75
CA LYS A 1018 -144.96 -71.39 -38.21
C LYS A 1018 -143.66 -72.08 -38.66
N ASN A 1019 -143.63 -73.41 -38.51
CA ASN A 1019 -143.33 -74.26 -39.67
C ASN A 1019 -144.56 -74.30 -40.58
#